data_AF-A0A7M3SD14-F1
#
_entry.id   AF-A0A7M3SD14-F1
#
_cell.length_a   1.000
_cell.length_b   1.000
_cell.length_c   1.000
_cell.angle_alpha   90.00
_cell.angle_beta   90.00
_cell.angle_gamma   90.00
#
_symmetry.space_group_name_H-M   'P 1'
#
loop_
_entity.id
_entity.type
_entity.pdbx_description
1 polymer ?
#
loop_
_entity_poly.entity_id
_entity_poly.type
_entity_poly.pdbx_seq_one_letter_code
_entity_poly.pdbx_strand_id
1 'polypeptide(L)'
;NITLLLKVESLEGVLLSNQTQSVSELGAFEERNLSATFTGLPYGYSKVTAELIGEVGMNTSSHLSSITRTVQRLRPLSISLGGVGSVVAEPLNQDGSSTTNLSLHDGDHLQVEFPLINNGDINWTGGAVVDLHNNGLHEQVLAENVNVGASSSHVVVVEPTLQLTEGVVDWWINLTGDLGEEPGTHALNGSWAVGPPPLPVLEAVLTSDSDAVEAGEILTFQLQVWNNGTVPFNGGLSCFEGGIVALNVSDASISPGTSSNWTFERSAKPMMMECETLDGRVAPESNFPVVLDISMPSAVFESAGSTTPTLSGGPWHKGDTVAANLLLRNTGALDGRVRLVLSMDSTVSQGAWVELSEGSAGEVASSMQLLNDGLQTLSWSLESDNGLVVGADEGALNLAIRTQQSIGLSITDVNSSTNDGVQFAVELTLDEGNERTVRLQVGYETGDSTVFLQENDLLLQQGMQQFSFSFGDVDADSLVVQISPVGWLIGPGPLATSTSIPDDPTVFWVEFSTTTDPIRPVQGDETEVQITVRQSGPFLNSRGDVWIVDSYGSSLAKVNSPAWGGQSEVTFATEIVWPKGSNVALQALWHVNGDVVSDETSYVSGERVVESSNEWPLAAIAWGLMLGGAISLVLRLRARKEIEPGVEKEAKPSKSNTRPSPSSDEKREVSCPECERRLRVPVTYSGKIGCPDCSFKFSVEATVIPSTPLVNEDDDDVELHEPVEDITPKKIEVGCPECDQTLRIPSSYEGSVRCPACTQVFKSHEGIRKA
;
A
#
# COMPACT_ATOMS: atom_id res chain seq x y z
N ASN A 1 63.21 108.69 10.09
CA ASN A 1 62.09 107.70 10.13
C ASN A 1 62.00 106.90 8.85
N ILE A 2 61.99 105.56 8.98
CA ILE A 2 61.86 104.61 7.88
C ILE A 2 60.64 103.70 8.14
N THR A 3 59.90 103.37 7.11
CA THR A 3 58.79 102.41 7.16
C THR A 3 59.04 101.33 6.12
N LEU A 4 58.99 100.06 6.53
CA LEU A 4 58.96 98.93 5.62
C LEU A 4 57.53 98.71 5.15
N LEU A 5 57.26 98.95 3.87
CA LEU A 5 56.03 98.58 3.19
C LEU A 5 56.22 97.21 2.54
N LEU A 6 55.42 96.24 2.97
CA LEU A 6 55.34 94.93 2.36
C LEU A 6 54.05 94.84 1.55
N LYS A 7 54.16 94.38 0.31
CA LYS A 7 53.04 94.12 -0.61
C LYS A 7 53.10 92.67 -1.06
N VAL A 8 51.94 92.03 -1.13
CA VAL A 8 51.75 90.76 -1.84
C VAL A 8 50.81 91.05 -3.00
N GLU A 9 51.27 90.78 -4.21
CA GLU A 9 50.56 91.06 -5.47
C GLU A 9 50.42 89.76 -6.28
N SER A 10 49.35 89.62 -7.06
CA SER A 10 49.25 88.55 -8.05
C SER A 10 50.33 88.72 -9.14
N LEU A 11 50.57 87.70 -9.96
CA LEU A 11 51.48 87.84 -11.11
C LEU A 11 51.04 88.97 -12.06
N GLU A 12 49.74 89.24 -12.14
CA GLU A 12 49.09 90.29 -12.94
C GLU A 12 49.14 91.69 -12.28
N GLY A 13 49.65 91.81 -11.05
CA GLY A 13 49.80 93.09 -10.34
C GLY A 13 48.58 93.52 -9.50
N VAL A 14 47.63 92.62 -9.24
CA VAL A 14 46.52 92.89 -8.31
C VAL A 14 47.03 92.78 -6.88
N LEU A 15 46.84 93.81 -6.06
CA LEU A 15 47.22 93.79 -4.65
C LEU A 15 46.34 92.80 -3.87
N LEU A 16 46.97 91.76 -3.31
CA LEU A 16 46.33 90.71 -2.51
C LEU A 16 46.40 91.02 -1.00
N SER A 17 47.49 91.63 -0.56
CA SER A 17 47.68 92.08 0.83
C SER A 17 48.75 93.17 0.90
N ASN A 18 48.62 94.10 1.84
CA ASN A 18 49.72 94.99 2.22
C ASN A 18 49.85 95.09 3.75
N GLN A 19 51.07 95.33 4.21
CA GLN A 19 51.39 95.60 5.61
C GLN A 19 52.48 96.66 5.69
N THR A 20 52.41 97.55 6.67
CA THR A 20 53.45 98.55 6.95
C THR A 20 54.00 98.35 8.35
N GLN A 21 55.33 98.23 8.47
CA GLN A 21 56.03 98.14 9.74
C GLN A 21 56.96 99.34 9.91
N SER A 22 56.77 100.13 10.97
CA SER A 22 57.65 101.23 11.31
C SER A 22 59.02 100.69 11.76
N VAL A 23 60.09 101.13 11.12
CA VAL A 23 61.46 100.81 11.50
C VAL A 23 62.02 102.02 12.26
N SER A 24 62.20 101.87 13.57
CA SER A 24 62.89 102.88 14.38
C SER A 24 64.33 103.06 13.90
N GLU A 25 64.95 104.20 14.23
CA GLU A 25 66.30 104.55 13.80
C GLU A 25 67.28 103.38 13.92
N LEU A 26 68.07 103.19 12.86
CA LEU A 26 69.11 102.17 12.74
C LEU A 26 70.46 102.83 13.01
N GLY A 27 71.26 102.21 13.88
CA GLY A 27 72.63 102.62 14.12
C GLY A 27 73.53 102.41 12.89
N ALA A 28 74.68 103.08 12.88
CA ALA A 28 75.70 102.82 11.85
C ALA A 28 76.15 101.35 11.92
N PHE A 29 76.06 100.64 10.79
CA PHE A 29 76.31 99.20 10.66
C PHE A 29 75.38 98.28 11.48
N GLU A 30 74.20 98.76 11.89
CA GLU A 30 73.18 97.90 12.52
C GLU A 30 72.44 97.07 11.47
N GLU A 31 72.39 95.74 11.66
CA GLU A 31 71.49 94.84 10.95
C GLU A 31 70.30 94.49 11.84
N ARG A 32 69.09 94.51 11.27
CA ARG A 32 67.86 94.21 12.02
C ARG A 32 66.95 93.28 11.24
N ASN A 33 66.68 92.11 11.81
CA ASN A 33 65.74 91.13 11.26
C ASN A 33 64.29 91.60 11.51
N LEU A 34 63.50 91.63 10.44
CA LEU A 34 62.09 91.97 10.47
C LEU A 34 61.28 90.79 9.90
N SER A 35 60.19 90.42 10.57
CA SER A 35 59.29 89.35 10.15
C SER A 35 57.86 89.88 10.02
N ALA A 36 57.13 89.32 9.06
CA ALA A 36 55.74 89.62 8.79
C ALA A 36 55.02 88.36 8.35
N THR A 37 53.72 88.29 8.62
CA THR A 37 52.90 87.11 8.33
C THR A 37 51.68 87.54 7.52
N PHE A 38 51.51 86.92 6.36
CA PHE A 38 50.34 87.09 5.50
C PHE A 38 49.42 85.88 5.65
N THR A 39 48.17 86.13 6.06
CA THR A 39 47.12 85.11 6.17
C THR A 39 46.12 85.28 5.03
N GLY A 40 45.38 84.22 4.68
CA GLY A 40 44.29 84.31 3.69
C GLY A 40 44.71 84.53 2.22
N LEU A 41 46.01 84.47 1.89
CA LEU A 41 46.47 84.61 0.49
C LEU A 41 45.87 83.50 -0.41
N PRO A 42 45.49 83.79 -1.67
CA PRO A 42 45.04 82.76 -2.60
C PRO A 42 46.15 81.72 -2.89
N TYR A 43 45.73 80.53 -3.33
CA TYR A 43 46.64 79.52 -3.85
C TYR A 43 47.25 79.94 -5.20
N GLY A 44 48.43 79.40 -5.54
CA GLY A 44 49.17 79.73 -6.75
C GLY A 44 50.33 80.71 -6.51
N TYR A 45 50.75 81.41 -7.57
CA TYR A 45 51.92 82.29 -7.56
C TYR A 45 51.57 83.73 -7.14
N SER A 46 52.40 84.31 -6.28
CA SER A 46 52.33 85.72 -5.88
C SER A 46 53.71 86.36 -5.88
N LYS A 47 53.78 87.67 -6.10
CA LYS A 47 54.98 88.49 -5.92
C LYS A 47 54.91 89.13 -4.53
N VAL A 48 55.92 88.86 -3.69
CA VAL A 48 56.12 89.56 -2.42
C VAL A 48 57.16 90.65 -2.66
N THR A 49 56.77 91.90 -2.47
CA THR A 49 57.63 93.08 -2.59
C THR A 49 57.82 93.70 -1.22
N ALA A 50 59.08 93.88 -0.82
CA ALA A 50 59.47 94.60 0.38
C ALA A 50 60.14 95.92 -0.03
N GLU A 51 59.62 97.05 0.43
CA GLU A 51 60.00 98.40 0.00
C GLU A 51 60.19 99.30 1.23
N LEU A 52 61.39 99.87 1.40
CA LEU A 52 61.70 100.83 2.45
C LEU A 52 61.35 102.25 1.98
N ILE A 53 60.52 102.95 2.76
CA ILE A 53 59.98 104.27 2.46
C ILE A 53 60.34 105.24 3.59
N GLY A 54 60.75 106.46 3.23
CA GLY A 54 61.17 107.51 4.17
C GLY A 54 62.58 107.98 3.86
N GLU A 55 63.38 108.20 4.90
CA GLU A 55 64.78 108.64 4.77
C GLU A 55 65.69 107.45 4.43
N VAL A 56 65.61 106.99 3.18
CA VAL A 56 66.39 105.85 2.65
C VAL A 56 67.43 106.33 1.64
N GLY A 57 68.57 105.63 1.57
CA GLY A 57 69.62 105.92 0.60
C GLY A 57 69.20 105.70 -0.85
N MET A 58 69.88 106.33 -1.80
CA MET A 58 69.73 106.01 -3.22
C MET A 58 70.15 104.55 -3.51
N ASN A 59 69.53 103.93 -4.51
CA ASN A 59 69.89 102.57 -4.91
C ASN A 59 71.26 102.54 -5.60
N THR A 60 72.09 101.58 -5.19
CA THR A 60 73.44 101.32 -5.72
C THR A 60 73.62 99.80 -5.90
N SER A 61 74.78 99.37 -6.37
CA SER A 61 75.11 97.94 -6.46
C SER A 61 75.17 97.20 -5.11
N SER A 62 75.24 97.94 -3.98
CA SER A 62 75.29 97.38 -2.63
C SER A 62 74.17 97.89 -1.71
N HIS A 63 73.23 98.69 -2.21
CA HIS A 63 72.09 99.22 -1.46
C HIS A 63 70.82 99.16 -2.31
N LEU A 64 69.81 98.44 -1.84
CA LEU A 64 68.52 98.28 -2.50
C LEU A 64 67.39 98.63 -1.53
N SER A 65 66.64 99.69 -1.83
CA SER A 65 65.45 100.12 -1.09
C SER A 65 64.23 99.24 -1.35
N SER A 66 64.26 98.38 -2.38
CA SER A 66 63.17 97.46 -2.69
C SER A 66 63.69 96.12 -3.21
N ILE A 67 63.01 95.03 -2.81
CA ILE A 67 63.23 93.68 -3.31
C ILE A 67 61.89 93.00 -3.57
N THR A 68 61.76 92.36 -4.73
CA THR A 68 60.60 91.54 -5.09
C THR A 68 61.03 90.09 -5.29
N ARG A 69 60.25 89.14 -4.75
CA ARG A 69 60.42 87.70 -4.92
C ARG A 69 59.08 87.05 -5.29
N THR A 70 59.10 86.14 -6.26
CA THR A 70 57.95 85.26 -6.51
C THR A 70 57.93 84.15 -5.47
N VAL A 71 56.78 83.90 -4.88
CA VAL A 71 56.49 82.77 -3.98
C VAL A 71 55.29 81.99 -4.53
N GLN A 72 55.18 80.72 -4.18
CA GLN A 72 54.03 79.87 -4.53
C GLN A 72 53.38 79.37 -3.25
N ARG A 73 52.07 79.59 -3.10
CA ARG A 73 51.24 78.91 -2.10
C ARG A 73 50.63 77.68 -2.78
N LEU A 74 51.17 76.50 -2.49
CA LEU A 74 50.65 75.22 -2.99
C LEU A 74 49.20 75.02 -2.51
N ARG A 75 48.33 74.54 -3.40
CA ARG A 75 47.05 73.93 -3.02
C ARG A 75 47.34 72.70 -2.14
N PRO A 76 46.56 72.47 -1.07
CA PRO A 76 46.70 71.28 -0.23
C PRO A 76 46.43 70.01 -1.06
N LEU A 77 46.73 68.86 -0.46
CA LEU A 77 46.28 67.57 -0.97
C LEU A 77 44.75 67.58 -1.16
N SER A 78 44.31 67.13 -2.33
CA SER A 78 42.91 66.98 -2.73
C SER A 78 42.86 65.73 -3.62
N ILE A 79 42.79 64.57 -2.96
CA ILE A 79 42.74 63.25 -3.59
C ILE A 79 41.30 62.75 -3.58
N SER A 80 40.84 62.28 -4.72
CA SER A 80 39.44 61.89 -4.95
C SER A 80 39.37 60.65 -5.84
N LEU A 81 38.35 59.83 -5.62
CA LEU A 81 37.90 58.85 -6.60
C LEU A 81 37.18 59.58 -7.75
N GLY A 82 37.26 59.03 -8.96
CA GLY A 82 36.36 59.41 -10.04
C GLY A 82 34.89 59.10 -9.70
N GLY A 83 33.96 59.61 -10.52
CA GLY A 83 32.54 59.33 -10.32
C GLY A 83 32.19 57.85 -10.56
N VAL A 84 31.03 57.40 -10.05
CA VAL A 84 30.57 55.99 -10.14
C VAL A 84 30.68 55.39 -11.55
N GLY A 85 30.33 56.15 -12.60
CA GLY A 85 30.43 55.71 -14.00
C GLY A 85 31.84 55.68 -14.59
N SER A 86 32.87 55.92 -13.78
CA SER A 86 34.29 55.73 -14.15
C SER A 86 34.95 54.54 -13.45
N VAL A 87 34.20 53.82 -12.61
CA VAL A 87 34.60 52.50 -12.13
C VAL A 87 34.10 51.48 -13.14
N VAL A 88 35.04 50.72 -13.72
CA VAL A 88 34.76 49.75 -14.79
C VAL A 88 35.08 48.36 -14.29
N ALA A 89 34.21 47.41 -14.65
CA ALA A 89 34.38 45.98 -14.46
C ALA A 89 34.69 45.34 -15.80
N GLU A 90 35.80 44.61 -15.90
CA GLU A 90 36.17 43.84 -17.09
C GLU A 90 36.14 42.33 -16.76
N PRO A 91 35.33 41.52 -17.48
CA PRO A 91 35.25 40.09 -17.23
C PRO A 91 36.48 39.35 -17.77
N LEU A 92 37.09 38.55 -16.90
CA LEU A 92 38.24 37.70 -17.18
C LEU A 92 37.84 36.22 -17.26
N ASN A 93 38.44 35.48 -18.19
CA ASN A 93 38.37 34.02 -18.22
C ASN A 93 39.15 33.38 -17.06
N GLN A 94 38.98 32.06 -16.86
CA GLN A 94 39.75 31.26 -15.90
C GLN A 94 41.28 31.39 -16.04
N ASP A 95 41.79 31.65 -17.25
CA ASP A 95 43.21 31.87 -17.53
C ASP A 95 43.69 33.32 -17.26
N GLY A 96 42.85 34.18 -16.65
CA GLY A 96 43.16 35.59 -16.37
C GLY A 96 43.21 36.49 -17.61
N SER A 97 42.64 36.04 -18.74
CA SER A 97 42.58 36.81 -19.99
C SER A 97 41.23 37.50 -20.15
N SER A 98 41.24 38.76 -20.57
CA SER A 98 40.01 39.50 -20.90
C SER A 98 39.14 38.72 -21.89
N THR A 99 37.86 38.58 -21.54
CA THR A 99 36.82 38.02 -22.43
C THR A 99 36.50 38.95 -23.60
N THR A 100 36.93 40.22 -23.56
CA THR A 100 36.49 41.34 -24.41
C THR A 100 34.98 41.62 -24.40
N ASN A 101 34.24 41.00 -23.47
CA ASN A 101 32.82 41.21 -23.29
C ASN A 101 32.56 42.42 -22.38
N LEU A 102 31.47 43.14 -22.61
CA LEU A 102 31.05 44.29 -21.78
C LEU A 102 30.05 43.91 -20.68
N SER A 103 29.55 42.68 -20.68
CA SER A 103 28.68 42.13 -19.64
C SER A 103 29.33 40.98 -18.89
N LEU A 104 29.17 41.00 -17.56
CA LEU A 104 29.58 39.94 -16.64
C LEU A 104 28.56 38.79 -16.69
N HIS A 105 29.02 37.54 -16.65
CA HIS A 105 28.18 36.35 -16.55
C HIS A 105 28.63 35.44 -15.39
N ASP A 106 27.75 34.52 -15.00
CA ASP A 106 28.08 33.46 -14.05
C ASP A 106 29.29 32.64 -14.54
N GLY A 107 30.26 32.45 -13.66
CA GLY A 107 31.51 31.76 -13.94
C GLY A 107 32.68 32.66 -14.36
N ASP A 108 32.45 33.93 -14.72
CA ASP A 108 33.52 34.88 -15.05
C ASP A 108 34.35 35.24 -13.81
N HIS A 109 35.63 35.57 -13.99
CA HIS A 109 36.42 36.33 -13.02
C HIS A 109 36.34 37.83 -13.34
N LEU A 110 36.87 38.67 -12.45
CA LEU A 110 36.69 40.12 -12.53
C LEU A 110 38.01 40.88 -12.43
N GLN A 111 38.19 41.90 -13.27
CA GLN A 111 39.14 42.99 -13.09
C GLN A 111 38.35 44.28 -12.83
N VAL A 112 38.78 45.08 -11.86
CA VAL A 112 38.15 46.38 -11.53
C VAL A 112 39.15 47.51 -11.75
N GLU A 113 38.79 48.45 -12.61
CA GLU A 113 39.53 49.68 -12.86
C GLU A 113 38.82 50.90 -12.26
N PHE A 114 39.56 51.79 -11.60
CA PHE A 114 39.02 53.07 -11.12
C PHE A 114 40.08 54.18 -11.12
N PRO A 115 39.73 55.40 -11.58
CA PRO A 115 40.65 56.53 -11.56
C PRO A 115 40.70 57.22 -10.21
N LEU A 116 41.92 57.49 -9.74
CA LEU A 116 42.22 58.46 -8.69
C LEU A 116 42.61 59.79 -9.32
N ILE A 117 42.10 60.89 -8.76
CA ILE A 117 42.33 62.26 -9.25
C ILE A 117 42.88 63.09 -8.10
N ASN A 118 44.11 63.61 -8.27
CA ASN A 118 44.75 64.53 -7.35
C ASN A 118 44.70 65.96 -7.91
N ASN A 119 43.77 66.78 -7.42
CA ASN A 119 43.65 68.19 -7.81
C ASN A 119 44.57 69.13 -7.01
N GLY A 120 45.33 68.60 -6.05
CA GLY A 120 46.30 69.35 -5.25
C GLY A 120 47.61 69.66 -5.98
N ASP A 121 48.47 70.47 -5.35
CA ASP A 121 49.84 70.73 -5.82
C ASP A 121 50.88 69.87 -5.05
N ILE A 122 50.43 68.84 -4.33
CA ILE A 122 51.24 67.95 -3.49
C ILE A 122 51.01 66.52 -3.96
N ASN A 123 52.09 65.74 -4.13
CA ASN A 123 51.99 64.32 -4.50
C ASN A 123 51.31 63.52 -3.38
N TRP A 124 50.53 62.52 -3.77
CA TRP A 124 49.87 61.58 -2.87
C TRP A 124 50.50 60.20 -2.93
N THR A 125 50.61 59.55 -1.78
CA THR A 125 50.95 58.14 -1.62
C THR A 125 50.01 57.54 -0.58
N GLY A 126 49.29 56.49 -0.95
CA GLY A 126 48.35 55.81 -0.05
C GLY A 126 47.93 54.45 -0.60
N GLY A 127 46.69 54.08 -0.35
CA GLY A 127 46.11 52.86 -0.91
C GLY A 127 44.62 52.97 -1.17
N ALA A 128 44.05 51.90 -1.70
CA ALA A 128 42.61 51.72 -1.87
C ALA A 128 42.22 50.31 -1.45
N VAL A 129 41.11 50.20 -0.73
CA VAL A 129 40.47 48.96 -0.34
C VAL A 129 39.25 48.79 -1.24
N VAL A 130 39.23 47.73 -2.05
CA VAL A 130 38.09 47.33 -2.86
C VAL A 130 37.42 46.15 -2.17
N ASP A 131 36.13 46.26 -1.96
CA ASP A 131 35.28 45.28 -1.28
C ASP A 131 34.18 44.87 -2.25
N LEU A 132 34.03 43.56 -2.46
CA LEU A 132 33.10 42.96 -3.40
C LEU A 132 32.18 41.99 -2.66
N HIS A 133 30.90 42.04 -2.98
CA HIS A 133 29.88 41.12 -2.50
C HIS A 133 29.05 40.60 -3.67
N ASN A 134 28.92 39.28 -3.81
CA ASN A 134 28.13 38.65 -4.87
C ASN A 134 27.46 37.38 -4.33
N ASN A 135 26.13 37.41 -4.23
CA ASN A 135 25.29 36.27 -3.82
C ASN A 135 25.76 35.51 -2.54
N GLY A 136 26.31 36.25 -1.57
CA GLY A 136 26.83 35.68 -0.31
C GLY A 136 28.33 35.35 -0.31
N LEU A 137 29.00 35.40 -1.46
CA LEU A 137 30.45 35.47 -1.56
C LEU A 137 30.91 36.91 -1.27
N HIS A 138 32.08 37.03 -0.63
CA HIS A 138 32.70 38.31 -0.30
C HIS A 138 34.23 38.22 -0.43
N GLU A 139 34.83 39.20 -1.09
CA GLU A 139 36.29 39.35 -1.19
C GLU A 139 36.69 40.82 -0.95
N GLN A 140 37.84 41.00 -0.31
CA GLN A 140 38.45 42.31 -0.09
C GLN A 140 39.86 42.33 -0.69
N VAL A 141 40.10 43.24 -1.62
CA VAL A 141 41.38 43.42 -2.34
C VAL A 141 42.00 44.76 -1.95
N LEU A 142 43.30 44.77 -1.66
CA LEU A 142 44.03 45.96 -1.25
C LEU A 142 45.05 46.38 -2.32
N ALA A 143 44.87 47.58 -2.87
CA ALA A 143 45.88 48.26 -3.67
C ALA A 143 46.76 49.13 -2.76
N GLU A 144 47.95 48.65 -2.42
CA GLU A 144 48.90 49.37 -1.55
C GLU A 144 49.92 50.21 -2.34
N ASN A 145 50.45 51.28 -1.71
CA ASN A 145 51.52 52.13 -2.24
C ASN A 145 51.20 52.81 -3.59
N VAL A 146 49.92 53.13 -3.81
CA VAL A 146 49.44 53.85 -4.99
C VAL A 146 49.96 55.29 -4.94
N ASN A 147 50.62 55.73 -6.01
CA ASN A 147 51.22 57.06 -6.12
C ASN A 147 50.50 57.91 -7.16
N VAL A 148 49.98 59.07 -6.76
CA VAL A 148 49.31 60.02 -7.66
C VAL A 148 50.01 61.37 -7.60
N GLY A 149 50.61 61.79 -8.72
CA GLY A 149 51.34 63.06 -8.80
C GLY A 149 50.43 64.27 -8.57
N ALA A 150 51.03 65.38 -8.14
CA ALA A 150 50.35 66.67 -8.06
C ALA A 150 49.65 67.04 -9.38
N SER A 151 48.39 67.47 -9.31
CA SER A 151 47.57 67.87 -10.47
C SER A 151 47.53 66.83 -11.60
N SER A 152 47.36 65.56 -11.24
CA SER A 152 47.32 64.43 -12.17
C SER A 152 46.31 63.37 -11.74
N SER A 153 46.01 62.45 -12.65
CA SER A 153 45.18 61.27 -12.39
C SER A 153 45.95 59.98 -12.67
N HIS A 154 45.53 58.90 -12.03
CA HIS A 154 46.10 57.56 -12.17
C HIS A 154 44.98 56.53 -12.08
N VAL A 155 44.96 55.54 -12.98
CA VAL A 155 44.02 54.42 -12.90
C VAL A 155 44.62 53.33 -12.03
N VAL A 156 43.88 52.91 -11.01
CA VAL A 156 44.18 51.73 -10.20
C VAL A 156 43.44 50.55 -10.81
N VAL A 157 44.14 49.44 -10.96
CA VAL A 157 43.62 48.17 -11.46
C VAL A 157 43.75 47.15 -10.33
N VAL A 158 42.69 46.42 -10.04
CA VAL A 158 42.71 45.28 -9.10
C VAL A 158 42.08 44.05 -9.74
N GLU A 159 42.63 42.88 -9.43
CA GLU A 159 42.19 41.58 -9.94
C GLU A 159 41.75 40.69 -8.76
N PRO A 160 40.47 40.81 -8.33
CA PRO A 160 39.81 39.86 -7.44
C PRO A 160 39.97 38.39 -7.89
N THR A 161 40.07 37.48 -6.93
CA THR A 161 40.04 36.03 -7.19
C THR A 161 38.63 35.46 -7.22
N LEU A 162 37.63 36.25 -6.79
CA LEU A 162 36.21 35.94 -6.83
C LEU A 162 35.78 35.47 -8.23
N GLN A 163 35.13 34.31 -8.27
CA GLN A 163 34.36 33.87 -9.42
C GLN A 163 32.92 34.36 -9.25
N LEU A 164 32.38 34.98 -10.29
CA LEU A 164 31.06 35.59 -10.26
C LEU A 164 29.95 34.55 -10.37
N THR A 165 28.81 34.86 -9.76
CA THR A 165 27.56 34.09 -9.80
C THR A 165 26.41 34.99 -10.24
N GLU A 166 25.44 34.42 -10.94
CA GLU A 166 24.28 35.13 -11.51
C GLU A 166 23.55 35.98 -10.46
N GLY A 167 23.23 37.22 -10.84
CA GLY A 167 22.54 38.18 -9.96
C GLY A 167 23.21 39.56 -9.99
N VAL A 168 23.65 40.04 -8.82
CA VAL A 168 24.26 41.36 -8.64
C VAL A 168 25.59 41.24 -7.90
N VAL A 169 26.58 42.01 -8.34
CA VAL A 169 27.83 42.27 -7.62
C VAL A 169 27.74 43.67 -7.06
N ASP A 170 27.65 43.81 -5.74
CA ASP A 170 27.81 45.08 -5.06
C ASP A 170 29.29 45.34 -4.77
N TRP A 171 29.74 46.58 -4.96
CA TRP A 171 31.14 46.97 -4.76
C TRP A 171 31.27 48.25 -3.95
N TRP A 172 32.35 48.32 -3.15
CA TRP A 172 32.77 49.51 -2.41
C TRP A 172 34.26 49.74 -2.61
N ILE A 173 34.66 51.00 -2.79
CA ILE A 173 36.05 51.43 -2.92
C ILE A 173 36.31 52.51 -1.88
N ASN A 174 37.24 52.27 -0.97
CA ASN A 174 37.61 53.19 0.10
C ASN A 174 39.11 53.51 0.06
N LEU A 175 39.48 54.79 -0.05
CA LEU A 175 40.87 55.23 0.00
C LEU A 175 41.44 55.16 1.42
N THR A 176 42.74 54.90 1.51
CA THR A 176 43.49 54.81 2.78
C THR A 176 44.77 55.64 2.72
N GLY A 177 45.21 56.13 3.89
CA GLY A 177 46.37 57.02 4.02
C GLY A 177 45.99 58.43 4.48
N ASP A 178 46.81 59.42 4.15
CA ASP A 178 46.44 60.84 4.27
C ASP A 178 45.55 61.21 3.08
N LEU A 179 44.36 61.74 3.32
CA LEU A 179 43.35 62.01 2.28
C LEU A 179 43.09 63.51 2.07
N GLY A 180 43.76 64.38 2.83
CA GLY A 180 43.51 65.81 2.82
C GLY A 180 42.19 66.21 3.51
N GLU A 181 41.67 67.39 3.15
CA GLU A 181 40.51 68.02 3.82
C GLU A 181 39.20 67.96 3.00
N GLU A 182 39.12 67.20 1.91
CA GLU A 182 37.99 67.21 0.96
C GLU A 182 36.98 66.06 1.24
N PRO A 183 35.90 66.28 2.00
CA PRO A 183 35.06 65.20 2.47
C PRO A 183 34.16 64.63 1.36
N GLY A 184 34.02 63.30 1.34
CA GLY A 184 32.99 62.61 0.56
C GLY A 184 33.41 62.10 -0.83
N THR A 185 34.67 62.27 -1.23
CA THR A 185 35.22 61.73 -2.50
C THR A 185 36.17 60.54 -2.29
N HIS A 186 36.40 60.12 -1.05
CA HIS A 186 37.33 59.05 -0.68
C HIS A 186 36.67 57.66 -0.55
N ALA A 187 35.34 57.60 -0.62
CA ALA A 187 34.55 56.38 -0.53
C ALA A 187 33.52 56.40 -1.66
N LEU A 188 33.39 55.29 -2.38
CA LEU A 188 32.48 55.15 -3.51
C LEU A 188 31.88 53.76 -3.50
N ASN A 189 30.65 53.62 -3.96
CA ASN A 189 30.00 52.32 -4.09
C ASN A 189 29.06 52.29 -5.30
N GLY A 190 28.71 51.08 -5.72
CA GLY A 190 27.80 50.82 -6.82
C GLY A 190 27.57 49.32 -6.96
N SER A 191 26.99 48.93 -8.09
CA SER A 191 26.79 47.53 -8.41
C SER A 191 26.81 47.26 -9.91
N TRP A 192 27.06 46.00 -10.27
CA TRP A 192 26.98 45.48 -11.63
C TRP A 192 26.04 44.27 -11.68
N ALA A 193 25.32 44.12 -12.78
CA ALA A 193 24.51 42.92 -13.03
C ALA A 193 25.40 41.81 -13.60
N VAL A 194 25.22 40.59 -13.10
CA VAL A 194 25.84 39.37 -13.61
C VAL A 194 24.75 38.53 -14.25
N GLY A 195 24.84 38.35 -15.57
CA GLY A 195 23.90 37.53 -16.33
C GLY A 195 24.03 36.03 -16.02
N PRO A 196 23.08 35.21 -16.49
CA PRO A 196 23.23 33.76 -16.48
C PRO A 196 24.48 33.34 -17.25
N PRO A 197 25.01 32.12 -17.02
CA PRO A 197 26.02 31.58 -17.93
C PRO A 197 25.42 31.49 -19.35
N PRO A 198 26.22 31.41 -20.43
CA PRO A 198 25.70 31.24 -21.78
C PRO A 198 24.69 30.07 -21.82
N LEU A 199 23.44 30.35 -22.22
CA LEU A 199 22.34 29.38 -22.25
C LEU A 199 22.11 28.88 -23.69
N PRO A 200 21.58 27.65 -23.87
CA PRO A 200 21.18 27.16 -25.18
C PRO A 200 19.99 27.97 -25.71
N VAL A 201 20.04 28.32 -27.00
CA VAL A 201 18.96 29.04 -27.68
C VAL A 201 18.22 28.02 -28.52
N LEU A 202 17.03 27.62 -28.10
CA LEU A 202 16.26 26.58 -28.78
C LEU A 202 15.19 27.17 -29.69
N GLU A 203 15.19 26.72 -30.94
CA GLU A 203 14.11 26.96 -31.89
C GLU A 203 13.43 25.61 -32.16
N ALA A 204 12.12 25.52 -31.97
CA ALA A 204 11.32 24.33 -32.13
C ALA A 204 10.23 24.54 -33.17
N VAL A 205 10.00 23.51 -34.00
CA VAL A 205 8.89 23.45 -34.95
C VAL A 205 8.13 22.15 -34.70
N LEU A 206 6.85 22.28 -34.39
CA LEU A 206 5.91 21.18 -34.23
C LEU A 206 5.00 21.13 -35.46
N THR A 207 4.96 19.98 -36.12
CA THR A 207 4.10 19.72 -37.30
C THR A 207 3.31 18.43 -37.10
N SER A 208 2.23 18.26 -37.87
CA SER A 208 1.50 16.99 -37.95
C SER A 208 1.06 16.68 -39.38
N ASP A 209 0.55 15.48 -39.62
CA ASP A 209 -0.06 15.02 -40.87
C ASP A 209 -1.60 15.22 -40.91
N SER A 210 -2.16 16.15 -40.09
CA SER A 210 -3.61 16.37 -39.93
C SER A 210 -4.40 16.64 -41.23
N ASP A 211 -3.75 17.10 -42.29
CA ASP A 211 -4.37 17.33 -43.61
C ASP A 211 -4.59 16.03 -44.42
N ALA A 212 -4.02 14.90 -43.97
CA ALA A 212 -4.01 13.62 -44.67
C ALA A 212 -4.77 12.50 -43.96
N VAL A 213 -5.35 12.77 -42.78
CA VAL A 213 -6.03 11.79 -41.92
C VAL A 213 -7.42 12.26 -41.51
N GLU A 214 -8.35 11.33 -41.33
CA GLU A 214 -9.71 11.58 -40.83
C GLU A 214 -9.82 11.28 -39.32
N ALA A 215 -10.85 11.80 -38.66
CA ALA A 215 -11.01 11.60 -37.22
C ALA A 215 -11.17 10.12 -36.84
N GLY A 216 -10.39 9.66 -35.87
CA GLY A 216 -10.28 8.26 -35.45
C GLY A 216 -9.10 7.49 -36.06
N GLU A 217 -8.44 8.02 -37.08
CA GLU A 217 -7.20 7.45 -37.62
C GLU A 217 -6.00 7.76 -36.69
N ILE A 218 -4.79 7.39 -37.13
CA ILE A 218 -3.55 7.71 -36.41
C ILE A 218 -3.04 9.07 -36.92
N LEU A 219 -2.90 10.04 -36.01
CA LEU A 219 -2.32 11.36 -36.25
C LEU A 219 -0.86 11.35 -35.79
N THR A 220 0.05 11.62 -36.72
CA THR A 220 1.50 11.65 -36.47
C THR A 220 1.95 13.08 -36.19
N PHE A 221 2.56 13.30 -35.04
CA PHE A 221 3.27 14.54 -34.72
C PHE A 221 4.76 14.39 -34.96
N GLN A 222 5.40 15.47 -35.42
CA GLN A 222 6.83 15.60 -35.56
C GLN A 222 7.29 16.88 -34.88
N LEU A 223 8.12 16.75 -33.84
CA LEU A 223 8.78 17.84 -33.14
C LEU A 223 10.25 17.88 -33.56
N GLN A 224 10.65 18.92 -34.28
CA GLN A 224 12.06 19.19 -34.58
C GLN A 224 12.56 20.38 -33.74
N VAL A 225 13.70 20.23 -33.07
CA VAL A 225 14.30 21.26 -32.22
C VAL A 225 15.75 21.49 -32.63
N TRP A 226 16.08 22.73 -32.94
CA TRP A 226 17.41 23.24 -33.26
C TRP A 226 17.99 23.95 -32.05
N ASN A 227 19.29 23.76 -31.79
CA ASN A 227 20.03 24.59 -30.85
C ASN A 227 20.89 25.60 -31.61
N ASN A 228 20.41 26.83 -31.70
CA ASN A 228 21.08 27.96 -32.34
C ASN A 228 22.06 28.68 -31.38
N GLY A 229 22.17 28.23 -30.14
CA GLY A 229 23.08 28.77 -29.13
C GLY A 229 24.52 28.29 -29.25
N THR A 230 25.39 28.76 -28.35
CA THR A 230 26.82 28.40 -28.28
C THR A 230 27.14 27.23 -27.33
N VAL A 231 26.20 26.87 -26.46
CA VAL A 231 26.33 25.76 -25.49
C VAL A 231 25.32 24.64 -25.81
N PRO A 232 25.62 23.37 -25.48
CA PRO A 232 24.65 22.29 -25.66
C PRO A 232 23.45 22.45 -24.71
N PHE A 233 22.26 22.10 -25.20
CA PHE A 233 21.12 21.83 -24.33
C PHE A 233 21.24 20.41 -23.80
N ASN A 234 21.05 20.24 -22.49
CA ASN A 234 20.87 18.95 -21.83
C ASN A 234 19.73 19.13 -20.82
N GLY A 235 18.61 18.48 -21.05
CA GLY A 235 17.40 18.58 -20.25
C GLY A 235 16.28 17.75 -20.86
N GLY A 236 15.08 17.82 -20.28
CA GLY A 236 13.93 17.12 -20.82
C GLY A 236 13.12 17.93 -21.83
N LEU A 237 12.28 17.23 -22.58
CA LEU A 237 11.24 17.79 -23.45
C LEU A 237 9.95 17.01 -23.22
N SER A 238 8.82 17.70 -23.06
CA SER A 238 7.51 17.06 -22.92
C SER A 238 6.47 17.75 -23.79
N CYS A 239 5.56 16.97 -24.37
CA CYS A 239 4.40 17.46 -25.12
C CYS A 239 3.11 16.96 -24.49
N PHE A 240 2.09 17.80 -24.46
CA PHE A 240 0.84 17.57 -23.75
C PHE A 240 -0.38 17.83 -24.64
N GLU A 241 -1.38 16.94 -24.54
CA GLU A 241 -2.75 17.14 -25.04
C GLU A 241 -3.65 17.40 -23.82
N GLY A 242 -4.08 18.65 -23.61
CA GLY A 242 -4.98 19.00 -22.50
C GLY A 242 -4.45 18.66 -21.09
N GLY A 243 -3.12 18.61 -20.92
CA GLY A 243 -2.45 18.18 -19.67
C GLY A 243 -2.09 16.69 -19.62
N ILE A 244 -2.53 15.87 -20.58
CA ILE A 244 -2.11 14.47 -20.73
C ILE A 244 -0.80 14.42 -21.52
N VAL A 245 0.23 13.78 -20.96
CA VAL A 245 1.53 13.59 -21.63
C VAL A 245 1.37 12.76 -22.91
N ALA A 246 1.78 13.32 -24.04
CA ALA A 246 1.80 12.70 -25.37
C ALA A 246 3.23 12.27 -25.78
N LEU A 247 4.24 13.06 -25.43
CA LEU A 247 5.66 12.74 -25.57
C LEU A 247 6.38 13.14 -24.28
N ASN A 248 7.31 12.31 -23.81
CA ASN A 248 8.24 12.68 -22.74
C ASN A 248 9.63 12.13 -23.06
N VAL A 249 10.61 13.03 -23.11
CA VAL A 249 12.03 12.74 -23.32
C VAL A 249 12.77 13.30 -22.11
N SER A 250 13.29 12.45 -21.24
CA SER A 250 13.97 12.88 -20.01
C SER A 250 15.33 13.53 -20.26
N ASP A 251 16.08 13.01 -21.23
CA ASP A 251 17.50 13.30 -21.44
C ASP A 251 17.77 13.72 -22.90
N ALA A 252 17.11 14.79 -23.36
CA ALA A 252 17.38 15.39 -24.66
C ALA A 252 18.71 16.16 -24.63
N SER A 253 19.69 15.70 -25.42
CA SER A 253 20.95 16.40 -25.64
C SER A 253 21.01 16.95 -27.07
N ILE A 254 21.18 18.27 -27.21
CA ILE A 254 21.24 18.96 -28.51
C ILE A 254 22.50 19.83 -28.57
N SER A 255 23.47 19.43 -29.40
CA SER A 255 24.73 20.16 -29.59
C SER A 255 24.52 21.52 -30.27
N PRO A 256 25.39 22.52 -30.02
CA PRO A 256 25.38 23.81 -30.73
C PRO A 256 25.37 23.63 -32.25
N GLY A 257 24.48 24.36 -32.94
CA GLY A 257 24.34 24.32 -34.40
C GLY A 257 23.76 23.02 -34.97
N THR A 258 23.14 22.17 -34.13
CA THR A 258 22.51 20.90 -34.56
C THR A 258 21.02 20.88 -34.24
N SER A 259 20.30 19.91 -34.82
CA SER A 259 18.89 19.67 -34.53
C SER A 259 18.60 18.21 -34.22
N SER A 260 17.70 17.98 -33.27
CA SER A 260 17.11 16.69 -32.96
C SER A 260 15.65 16.66 -33.40
N ASN A 261 15.11 15.45 -33.64
CA ASN A 261 13.77 15.25 -34.18
C ASN A 261 13.10 14.08 -33.45
N TRP A 262 11.85 14.26 -33.04
CA TRP A 262 11.05 13.26 -32.35
C TRP A 262 9.69 13.12 -33.03
N THR A 263 9.23 11.88 -33.17
CA THR A 263 7.93 11.54 -33.76
C THR A 263 7.10 10.76 -32.76
N PHE A 264 5.82 11.11 -32.64
CA PHE A 264 4.88 10.45 -31.73
C PHE A 264 3.46 10.47 -32.31
N GLU A 265 2.61 9.56 -31.85
CA GLU A 265 1.29 9.31 -32.44
C GLU A 265 0.18 9.58 -31.42
N ARG A 266 -0.96 10.08 -31.90
CA ARG A 266 -2.24 10.20 -31.16
C ARG A 266 -3.37 9.72 -32.06
N SER A 267 -4.57 9.54 -31.49
CA SER A 267 -5.76 9.36 -32.34
C SER A 267 -6.17 10.71 -32.93
N ALA A 268 -6.49 10.73 -34.22
CA ALA A 268 -6.87 11.93 -34.95
C ALA A 268 -8.20 12.49 -34.42
N LYS A 269 -8.15 13.66 -33.80
CA LYS A 269 -9.32 14.45 -33.38
C LYS A 269 -8.88 15.90 -33.13
N PRO A 270 -9.83 16.86 -33.03
CA PRO A 270 -9.49 18.22 -32.64
C PRO A 270 -8.80 18.26 -31.28
N MET A 271 -7.61 18.88 -31.24
CA MET A 271 -6.79 18.95 -30.04
C MET A 271 -5.78 20.10 -30.13
N MET A 272 -5.35 20.60 -28.97
CA MET A 272 -4.19 21.50 -28.86
C MET A 272 -3.03 20.71 -28.28
N MET A 273 -1.92 20.66 -29.03
CA MET A 273 -0.67 20.04 -28.61
C MET A 273 0.32 21.14 -28.20
N GLU A 274 0.79 21.11 -26.95
CA GLU A 274 1.75 22.06 -26.41
C GLU A 274 3.01 21.31 -25.97
N CYS A 275 4.18 21.73 -26.47
CA CYS A 275 5.48 21.16 -26.08
C CYS A 275 6.34 22.19 -25.34
N GLU A 276 6.96 21.77 -24.24
CA GLU A 276 7.82 22.58 -23.37
C GLU A 276 9.14 21.86 -23.00
N THR A 277 10.08 22.62 -22.44
CA THR A 277 11.36 22.12 -21.91
C THR A 277 11.25 21.82 -20.42
N LEU A 278 11.67 20.63 -20.01
CA LEU A 278 11.78 20.23 -18.61
C LEU A 278 13.23 20.30 -18.13
N ASP A 279 13.46 20.63 -16.87
CA ASP A 279 14.75 20.54 -16.14
C ASP A 279 16.01 21.18 -16.76
N GLY A 280 15.89 21.89 -17.90
CA GLY A 280 16.97 22.58 -18.59
C GLY A 280 16.67 24.06 -18.79
N ARG A 281 17.54 24.95 -18.28
CA ARG A 281 17.44 26.40 -18.52
C ARG A 281 17.78 26.71 -19.99
N VAL A 282 16.84 27.32 -20.70
CA VAL A 282 17.03 27.85 -22.06
C VAL A 282 17.11 29.37 -22.05
N ALA A 283 17.73 29.94 -23.09
CA ALA A 283 17.81 31.38 -23.26
C ALA A 283 16.43 32.00 -23.53
N PRO A 284 16.13 33.23 -23.07
CA PRO A 284 14.83 33.91 -23.29
C PRO A 284 14.43 34.10 -24.75
N GLU A 285 15.39 34.03 -25.68
CA GLU A 285 15.19 34.09 -27.13
C GLU A 285 14.65 32.77 -27.73
N SER A 286 14.56 31.70 -26.93
CA SER A 286 14.01 30.41 -27.35
C SER A 286 12.50 30.48 -27.53
N ASN A 287 11.94 29.75 -28.49
CA ASN A 287 10.50 29.84 -28.85
C ASN A 287 9.58 28.85 -28.12
N PHE A 288 10.01 28.30 -26.97
CA PHE A 288 9.19 27.43 -26.14
C PHE A 288 8.26 28.24 -25.20
N PRO A 289 7.06 27.74 -24.87
CA PRO A 289 6.44 26.52 -25.39
C PRO A 289 6.00 26.66 -26.86
N VAL A 290 6.11 25.58 -27.63
CA VAL A 290 5.61 25.51 -29.01
C VAL A 290 4.24 24.84 -29.04
N VAL A 291 3.26 25.49 -29.66
CA VAL A 291 1.86 25.06 -29.68
C VAL A 291 1.41 24.79 -31.11
N LEU A 292 0.71 23.67 -31.33
CA LEU A 292 0.04 23.32 -32.57
C LEU A 292 -1.43 23.01 -32.29
N ASP A 293 -2.33 23.79 -32.92
CA ASP A 293 -3.78 23.59 -32.85
C ASP A 293 -4.25 22.74 -34.03
N ILE A 294 -4.86 21.59 -33.75
CA ILE A 294 -5.36 20.63 -34.73
C ILE A 294 -6.86 20.85 -34.90
N SER A 295 -7.26 21.36 -36.06
CA SER A 295 -8.66 21.61 -36.41
C SER A 295 -9.10 20.70 -37.56
N MET A 296 -9.92 19.69 -37.26
CA MET A 296 -10.50 18.76 -38.23
C MET A 296 -11.98 18.48 -37.92
N PRO A 297 -12.81 18.07 -38.91
CA PRO A 297 -14.16 17.56 -38.62
C PRO A 297 -14.08 16.29 -37.76
N SER A 298 -14.95 16.17 -36.76
CA SER A 298 -15.05 14.99 -35.89
C SER A 298 -16.45 14.86 -35.29
N ALA A 299 -16.69 13.76 -34.57
CA ALA A 299 -17.80 13.68 -33.63
C ALA A 299 -17.55 14.61 -32.42
N VAL A 300 -18.63 15.11 -31.81
CA VAL A 300 -18.55 15.94 -30.60
C VAL A 300 -19.62 15.46 -29.63
N PHE A 301 -19.22 14.95 -28.47
CA PHE A 301 -20.11 14.35 -27.49
C PHE A 301 -20.45 15.33 -26.37
N GLU A 302 -21.72 15.68 -26.27
CA GLU A 302 -22.27 16.53 -25.20
C GLU A 302 -23.23 15.75 -24.31
N SER A 303 -23.29 16.10 -23.03
CA SER A 303 -24.21 15.49 -22.07
C SER A 303 -25.68 15.80 -22.40
N ALA A 304 -26.48 14.78 -22.69
CA ALA A 304 -27.89 14.89 -23.06
C ALA A 304 -28.83 14.85 -21.83
N GLY A 305 -28.64 15.79 -20.90
CA GLY A 305 -29.53 15.99 -19.75
C GLY A 305 -28.79 16.22 -18.43
N SER A 306 -28.25 15.15 -17.85
CA SER A 306 -27.40 15.21 -16.65
C SER A 306 -25.93 15.30 -17.06
N THR A 307 -25.12 16.07 -16.33
CA THR A 307 -23.65 16.13 -16.49
C THR A 307 -22.90 15.09 -15.65
N THR A 308 -23.60 14.32 -14.83
CA THR A 308 -23.03 13.20 -14.06
C THR A 308 -23.79 11.91 -14.35
N PRO A 309 -23.13 10.75 -14.45
CA PRO A 309 -23.80 9.46 -14.62
C PRO A 309 -24.84 9.20 -13.52
N THR A 310 -25.98 8.64 -13.91
CA THR A 310 -26.91 8.05 -12.95
C THR A 310 -26.38 6.70 -12.47
N LEU A 311 -26.53 6.42 -11.18
CA LEU A 311 -26.05 5.19 -10.55
C LEU A 311 -27.22 4.26 -10.22
N SER A 312 -27.00 2.96 -10.39
CA SER A 312 -27.97 1.89 -10.15
C SER A 312 -27.33 0.68 -9.46
N GLY A 313 -28.18 -0.19 -8.90
CA GLY A 313 -27.77 -1.32 -8.05
C GLY A 313 -27.60 -0.99 -6.56
N GLY A 314 -27.85 0.26 -6.15
CA GLY A 314 -27.74 0.69 -4.75
C GLY A 314 -29.01 0.45 -3.92
N PRO A 315 -28.93 0.42 -2.57
CA PRO A 315 -27.72 0.62 -1.76
C PRO A 315 -26.76 -0.57 -1.87
N TRP A 316 -25.46 -0.35 -1.74
CA TRP A 316 -24.45 -1.37 -2.04
C TRP A 316 -23.83 -2.01 -0.81
N HIS A 317 -23.50 -3.29 -0.93
CA HIS A 317 -22.66 -4.05 0.00
C HIS A 317 -21.39 -4.51 -0.73
N LYS A 318 -20.33 -4.80 0.01
CA LYS A 318 -19.12 -5.43 -0.54
C LYS A 318 -19.49 -6.72 -1.29
N GLY A 319 -19.05 -6.83 -2.53
CA GLY A 319 -19.38 -7.90 -3.47
C GLY A 319 -20.43 -7.52 -4.53
N ASP A 320 -21.16 -6.42 -4.35
CA ASP A 320 -22.19 -5.95 -5.29
C ASP A 320 -21.59 -5.29 -6.53
N THR A 321 -22.40 -5.17 -7.59
CA THR A 321 -22.05 -4.44 -8.80
C THR A 321 -22.76 -3.08 -8.80
N VAL A 322 -21.99 -1.99 -8.91
CA VAL A 322 -22.53 -0.68 -9.29
C VAL A 322 -22.60 -0.60 -10.82
N ALA A 323 -23.71 -0.11 -11.34
CA ALA A 323 -23.84 0.20 -12.76
C ALA A 323 -24.15 1.68 -12.95
N ALA A 324 -23.37 2.35 -13.80
CA ALA A 324 -23.49 3.76 -14.11
C ALA A 324 -23.88 3.93 -15.58
N ASN A 325 -24.76 4.88 -15.86
CA ASN A 325 -25.21 5.22 -17.21
C ASN A 325 -25.30 6.73 -17.42
N LEU A 326 -25.01 7.19 -18.63
CA LEU A 326 -25.04 8.59 -19.01
C LEU A 326 -25.60 8.74 -20.44
N LEU A 327 -26.55 9.67 -20.60
CA LEU A 327 -27.09 10.03 -21.91
C LEU A 327 -26.17 11.05 -22.57
N LEU A 328 -25.76 10.76 -23.81
CA LEU A 328 -24.90 11.61 -24.63
C LEU A 328 -25.57 11.90 -25.96
N ARG A 329 -25.19 13.02 -26.58
CA ARG A 329 -25.59 13.39 -27.94
C ARG A 329 -24.35 13.74 -28.75
N ASN A 330 -24.29 13.25 -29.99
CA ASN A 330 -23.31 13.71 -30.96
C ASN A 330 -23.81 15.02 -31.60
N THR A 331 -23.11 16.13 -31.37
CA THR A 331 -23.31 17.46 -31.96
C THR A 331 -22.25 17.81 -33.01
N GLY A 332 -21.31 16.89 -33.25
CA GLY A 332 -20.25 17.01 -34.26
C GLY A 332 -20.74 16.80 -35.69
N ALA A 333 -19.79 16.85 -36.62
CA ALA A 333 -20.04 16.77 -38.06
C ALA A 333 -19.82 15.36 -38.65
N LEU A 334 -19.29 14.42 -37.86
CA LEU A 334 -19.07 13.03 -38.25
C LEU A 334 -19.72 12.08 -37.24
N ASP A 335 -20.01 10.87 -37.70
CA ASP A 335 -20.37 9.73 -36.85
C ASP A 335 -19.18 9.37 -35.94
N GLY A 336 -19.44 9.03 -34.68
CA GLY A 336 -18.37 8.69 -33.76
C GLY A 336 -18.76 7.70 -32.68
N ARG A 337 -17.77 7.21 -31.93
CA ARG A 337 -17.98 6.32 -30.78
C ARG A 337 -17.45 6.88 -29.48
N VAL A 338 -18.17 6.57 -28.40
CA VAL A 338 -17.85 7.00 -27.04
C VAL A 338 -18.17 5.86 -26.07
N ARG A 339 -17.41 5.76 -24.97
CA ARG A 339 -17.69 4.83 -23.86
C ARG A 339 -17.54 5.52 -22.51
N LEU A 340 -18.27 5.00 -21.51
CA LEU A 340 -18.10 5.37 -20.11
C LEU A 340 -17.02 4.49 -19.48
N VAL A 341 -16.04 5.09 -18.82
CA VAL A 341 -15.02 4.41 -18.03
C VAL A 341 -15.30 4.73 -16.56
N LEU A 342 -15.22 3.71 -15.71
CA LEU A 342 -15.33 3.82 -14.25
C LEU A 342 -14.00 3.43 -13.63
N SER A 343 -13.58 4.13 -12.57
CA SER A 343 -12.39 3.80 -11.80
C SER A 343 -12.65 3.95 -10.30
N MET A 344 -12.18 2.98 -9.51
CA MET A 344 -12.24 3.00 -8.04
C MET A 344 -10.99 2.32 -7.50
N ASP A 345 -10.26 3.01 -6.63
CA ASP A 345 -8.92 2.63 -6.20
C ASP A 345 -8.00 2.33 -7.40
N SER A 346 -7.55 1.08 -7.55
CA SER A 346 -6.77 0.57 -8.69
C SER A 346 -7.59 -0.20 -9.73
N THR A 347 -8.91 -0.33 -9.53
CA THR A 347 -9.80 -1.09 -10.43
C THR A 347 -10.39 -0.15 -11.48
N VAL A 348 -10.34 -0.55 -12.74
CA VAL A 348 -10.92 0.19 -13.88
C VAL A 348 -11.89 -0.72 -14.62
N SER A 349 -13.05 -0.18 -15.01
CA SER A 349 -14.06 -0.88 -15.82
C SER A 349 -14.49 -0.03 -17.01
N GLN A 350 -14.28 -0.56 -18.21
CA GLN A 350 -14.61 0.11 -19.47
C GLN A 350 -15.95 -0.40 -19.99
N GLY A 351 -16.87 0.52 -20.26
CA GLY A 351 -18.12 0.24 -20.95
C GLY A 351 -17.90 -0.20 -22.41
N ALA A 352 -18.96 -0.71 -23.02
CA ALA A 352 -18.97 -0.95 -24.45
C ALA A 352 -18.89 0.37 -25.23
N TRP A 353 -18.26 0.34 -26.40
CA TRP A 353 -18.31 1.45 -27.35
C TRP A 353 -19.73 1.62 -27.88
N VAL A 354 -20.24 2.85 -27.83
CA VAL A 354 -21.54 3.25 -28.38
C VAL A 354 -21.30 4.18 -29.56
N GLU A 355 -21.69 3.72 -30.75
CA GLU A 355 -21.66 4.52 -31.98
C GLU A 355 -22.88 5.43 -32.04
N LEU A 356 -22.65 6.73 -32.26
CA LEU A 356 -23.65 7.78 -32.40
C LEU A 356 -23.40 8.53 -33.71
N SER A 357 -24.34 8.40 -34.66
CA SER A 357 -24.31 9.18 -35.89
C SER A 357 -24.53 10.68 -35.66
N GLU A 358 -24.19 11.50 -36.65
CA GLU A 358 -24.41 12.96 -36.65
C GLU A 358 -25.79 13.35 -36.07
N GLY A 359 -25.80 14.21 -35.05
CA GLY A 359 -27.02 14.75 -34.44
C GLY A 359 -27.82 13.78 -33.55
N SER A 360 -27.44 12.49 -33.49
CA SER A 360 -28.13 11.44 -32.72
C SER A 360 -27.74 11.43 -31.23
N ALA A 361 -28.55 10.75 -30.41
CA ALA A 361 -28.31 10.59 -28.97
C ALA A 361 -28.46 9.13 -28.55
N GLY A 362 -27.72 8.73 -27.52
CA GLY A 362 -27.73 7.38 -26.95
C GLY A 362 -27.17 7.34 -25.54
N GLU A 363 -27.09 6.12 -24.99
CA GLU A 363 -26.75 5.87 -23.60
C GLU A 363 -25.43 5.08 -23.52
N VAL A 364 -24.42 5.67 -22.89
CA VAL A 364 -23.20 4.92 -22.50
C VAL A 364 -23.40 4.35 -21.10
N ALA A 365 -22.97 3.11 -20.90
CA ALA A 365 -23.06 2.43 -19.62
C ALA A 365 -21.80 1.63 -19.31
N SER A 366 -21.43 1.57 -18.04
CA SER A 366 -20.36 0.73 -17.50
C SER A 366 -20.75 0.23 -16.11
N SER A 367 -20.18 -0.90 -15.70
CA SER A 367 -20.46 -1.52 -14.41
C SER A 367 -19.19 -2.06 -13.75
N MET A 368 -19.12 -1.99 -12.43
CA MET A 368 -17.94 -2.36 -11.65
C MET A 368 -18.35 -3.12 -10.39
N GLN A 369 -17.62 -4.18 -10.05
CA GLN A 369 -17.81 -4.89 -8.79
C GLN A 369 -17.09 -4.17 -7.65
N LEU A 370 -17.78 -4.05 -6.51
CA LEU A 370 -17.33 -3.33 -5.33
C LEU A 370 -16.60 -4.28 -4.38
N LEU A 371 -15.27 -4.15 -4.29
CA LEU A 371 -14.41 -5.07 -3.54
C LEU A 371 -14.15 -4.64 -2.08
N ASN A 372 -14.32 -3.35 -1.80
CA ASN A 372 -14.07 -2.72 -0.51
C ASN A 372 -15.36 -2.14 0.07
N ASP A 373 -15.57 -2.30 1.37
CA ASP A 373 -16.61 -1.62 2.14
C ASP A 373 -16.14 -0.24 2.64
N GLY A 374 -17.05 0.53 3.25
CA GLY A 374 -16.81 1.90 3.72
C GLY A 374 -17.25 2.97 2.71
N LEU A 375 -16.75 4.20 2.90
CA LEU A 375 -16.97 5.30 1.96
C LEU A 375 -15.90 5.25 0.88
N GLN A 376 -16.30 4.96 -0.36
CA GLN A 376 -15.41 4.84 -1.51
C GLN A 376 -15.70 5.92 -2.55
N THR A 377 -14.68 6.32 -3.31
CA THR A 377 -14.81 7.31 -4.39
C THR A 377 -14.83 6.59 -5.74
N LEU A 378 -15.98 6.64 -6.43
CA LEU A 378 -16.13 6.21 -7.82
C LEU A 378 -15.78 7.40 -8.73
N SER A 379 -14.63 7.36 -9.35
CA SER A 379 -14.30 8.26 -10.47
C SER A 379 -14.90 7.70 -11.77
N TRP A 380 -15.24 8.60 -12.69
CA TRP A 380 -15.77 8.27 -14.00
C TRP A 380 -15.19 9.21 -15.05
N SER A 381 -15.03 8.72 -16.28
CA SER A 381 -14.66 9.54 -17.43
C SER A 381 -15.29 9.02 -18.72
N LEU A 382 -15.33 9.88 -19.74
CA LEU A 382 -15.79 9.58 -21.08
C LEU A 382 -14.59 9.48 -22.02
N GLU A 383 -14.51 8.37 -22.74
CA GLU A 383 -13.42 8.11 -23.67
C GLU A 383 -13.97 8.07 -25.10
N SER A 384 -13.29 8.78 -26.00
CA SER A 384 -13.50 8.72 -27.45
C SER A 384 -12.17 8.83 -28.19
N ASP A 385 -12.04 8.01 -29.22
CA ASP A 385 -10.93 8.02 -30.18
C ASP A 385 -11.22 8.98 -31.35
N ASN A 386 -12.41 8.90 -31.95
CA ASN A 386 -12.76 9.67 -33.15
C ASN A 386 -13.64 10.92 -32.89
N GLY A 387 -13.75 11.37 -31.65
CA GLY A 387 -14.47 12.59 -31.30
C GLY A 387 -13.95 13.30 -30.05
N LEU A 388 -14.37 14.56 -29.93
CA LEU A 388 -14.15 15.40 -28.76
C LEU A 388 -15.29 15.17 -27.75
N VAL A 389 -14.99 15.17 -26.46
CA VAL A 389 -16.02 15.25 -25.40
C VAL A 389 -16.07 16.69 -24.91
N VAL A 390 -17.28 17.27 -24.79
CA VAL A 390 -17.48 18.67 -24.40
C VAL A 390 -18.41 18.77 -23.20
N GLY A 391 -17.95 19.48 -22.17
CA GLY A 391 -18.70 19.69 -20.93
C GLY A 391 -18.08 18.91 -19.77
N ALA A 392 -18.85 18.00 -19.19
CA ALA A 392 -18.37 17.12 -18.13
C ALA A 392 -17.94 15.77 -18.74
N ASP A 393 -16.65 15.68 -19.03
CA ASP A 393 -15.94 14.51 -19.55
C ASP A 393 -15.37 13.62 -18.44
N GLU A 394 -15.09 14.17 -17.25
CA GLU A 394 -14.73 13.40 -16.05
C GLU A 394 -15.41 13.91 -14.75
N GLY A 395 -15.38 13.08 -13.72
CA GLY A 395 -15.84 13.47 -12.38
C GLY A 395 -15.73 12.35 -11.34
N ALA A 396 -16.19 12.62 -10.11
CA ALA A 396 -16.15 11.69 -8.99
C ALA A 396 -17.45 11.69 -8.16
N LEU A 397 -17.82 10.51 -7.64
CA LEU A 397 -19.05 10.25 -6.88
C LEU A 397 -18.71 9.42 -5.64
N ASN A 398 -19.20 9.82 -4.47
CA ASN A 398 -18.97 9.08 -3.22
C ASN A 398 -20.04 7.99 -3.02
N LEU A 399 -19.61 6.73 -2.85
CA LEU A 399 -20.46 5.58 -2.56
C LEU A 399 -20.30 5.14 -1.11
N ALA A 400 -21.40 4.99 -0.38
CA ALA A 400 -21.42 4.35 0.92
C ALA A 400 -21.70 2.85 0.75
N ILE A 401 -20.65 2.03 0.90
CA ILE A 401 -20.69 0.59 0.69
C ILE A 401 -20.71 -0.11 2.05
N ARG A 402 -21.73 -0.90 2.31
CA ARG A 402 -21.89 -1.67 3.54
C ARG A 402 -20.99 -2.92 3.54
N THR A 403 -20.78 -3.50 4.72
CA THR A 403 -20.15 -4.81 4.87
C THR A 403 -20.89 -5.87 4.06
N GLN A 404 -20.19 -6.92 3.65
CA GLN A 404 -20.77 -8.03 2.89
C GLN A 404 -21.89 -8.73 3.69
N GLN A 405 -23.05 -8.97 3.08
CA GLN A 405 -24.16 -9.70 3.71
C GLN A 405 -23.84 -11.20 3.85
N SER A 406 -24.15 -11.80 5.00
CA SER A 406 -24.10 -13.24 5.24
C SER A 406 -25.49 -13.87 5.27
N ILE A 407 -25.52 -15.21 5.25
CA ILE A 407 -26.75 -15.99 5.45
C ILE A 407 -26.51 -17.03 6.54
N GLY A 408 -27.39 -17.07 7.53
CA GLY A 408 -27.57 -18.19 8.45
C GLY A 408 -28.44 -19.27 7.81
N LEU A 409 -28.04 -20.53 7.96
CA LEU A 409 -28.71 -21.71 7.43
C LEU A 409 -28.84 -22.77 8.55
N SER A 410 -30.08 -23.17 8.85
CA SER A 410 -30.40 -24.23 9.83
C SER A 410 -31.51 -25.15 9.30
N ILE A 411 -31.50 -26.41 9.77
CA ILE A 411 -32.61 -27.36 9.61
C ILE A 411 -33.28 -27.49 10.98
N THR A 412 -34.60 -27.31 11.04
CA THR A 412 -35.40 -27.39 12.26
C THR A 412 -36.58 -28.36 12.06
N ASP A 413 -37.29 -28.66 13.16
CA ASP A 413 -38.59 -29.35 13.13
C ASP A 413 -38.58 -30.72 12.41
N VAL A 414 -37.45 -31.44 12.47
CA VAL A 414 -37.29 -32.76 11.85
C VAL A 414 -38.17 -33.79 12.55
N ASN A 415 -39.04 -34.45 11.78
CA ASN A 415 -39.97 -35.46 12.25
C ASN A 415 -40.08 -36.59 11.21
N SER A 416 -39.89 -37.84 11.65
CA SER A 416 -40.03 -39.05 10.84
C SER A 416 -41.28 -39.82 11.29
N SER A 417 -42.16 -40.19 10.35
CA SER A 417 -43.32 -41.03 10.64
C SER A 417 -43.63 -42.01 9.52
N THR A 418 -44.17 -43.17 9.88
CA THR A 418 -44.51 -44.26 8.94
C THR A 418 -45.69 -43.97 8.01
N ASN A 419 -46.47 -42.90 8.28
CA ASN A 419 -47.60 -42.49 7.43
C ASN A 419 -47.27 -41.26 6.58
N ASP A 420 -46.64 -40.24 7.18
CA ASP A 420 -46.46 -38.92 6.54
C ASP A 420 -45.00 -38.65 6.12
N GLY A 421 -44.13 -39.65 6.28
CA GLY A 421 -42.73 -39.63 5.86
C GLY A 421 -41.82 -38.77 6.73
N VAL A 422 -40.70 -38.35 6.15
CA VAL A 422 -39.76 -37.37 6.73
C VAL A 422 -40.24 -35.96 6.38
N GLN A 423 -40.45 -35.15 7.41
CA GLN A 423 -40.81 -33.74 7.34
C GLN A 423 -39.82 -32.91 8.14
N PHE A 424 -39.53 -31.70 7.66
CA PHE A 424 -38.59 -30.78 8.30
C PHE A 424 -38.82 -29.35 7.80
N ALA A 425 -38.24 -28.39 8.48
CA ALA A 425 -38.15 -27.01 8.03
C ALA A 425 -36.69 -26.60 7.80
N VAL A 426 -36.48 -25.69 6.85
CA VAL A 426 -35.23 -24.99 6.63
C VAL A 426 -35.44 -23.54 6.99
N GLU A 427 -34.58 -23.03 7.86
CA GLU A 427 -34.56 -21.64 8.29
C GLU A 427 -33.38 -20.94 7.61
N LEU A 428 -33.69 -19.91 6.83
CA LEU A 428 -32.73 -19.05 6.15
C LEU A 428 -32.82 -17.66 6.75
N THR A 429 -31.71 -17.13 7.24
CA THR A 429 -31.65 -15.77 7.82
C THR A 429 -30.67 -14.91 7.04
N LEU A 430 -31.16 -13.85 6.40
CA LEU A 430 -30.33 -12.89 5.66
C LEU A 430 -30.08 -11.62 6.50
N ASP A 431 -28.84 -11.13 6.49
CA ASP A 431 -28.47 -9.87 7.16
C ASP A 431 -29.22 -8.63 6.62
N GLU A 432 -29.33 -7.58 7.44
CA GLU A 432 -29.92 -6.29 7.04
C GLU A 432 -29.27 -5.75 5.76
N GLY A 433 -30.09 -5.41 4.76
CA GLY A 433 -29.59 -4.90 3.49
C GLY A 433 -30.54 -5.17 2.34
N ASN A 434 -29.97 -5.48 1.18
CA ASN A 434 -30.73 -5.80 -0.02
C ASN A 434 -31.37 -7.19 0.10
N GLU A 435 -32.51 -7.38 -0.57
CA GLU A 435 -33.01 -8.72 -0.85
C GLU A 435 -32.05 -9.46 -1.80
N ARG A 436 -31.86 -10.77 -1.59
CA ARG A 436 -30.84 -11.59 -2.26
C ARG A 436 -31.44 -12.84 -2.85
N THR A 437 -31.19 -13.07 -4.14
CA THR A 437 -31.48 -14.36 -4.76
C THR A 437 -30.43 -15.38 -4.34
N VAL A 438 -30.87 -16.51 -3.83
CA VAL A 438 -30.04 -17.70 -3.59
C VAL A 438 -30.68 -18.92 -4.19
N ARG A 439 -29.85 -19.86 -4.60
CA ARG A 439 -30.26 -21.20 -4.98
C ARG A 439 -30.24 -22.09 -3.76
N LEU A 440 -31.41 -22.55 -3.34
CA LEU A 440 -31.58 -23.53 -2.28
C LEU A 440 -31.67 -24.93 -2.89
N GLN A 441 -30.75 -25.81 -2.50
CA GLN A 441 -30.74 -27.23 -2.83
C GLN A 441 -31.04 -28.03 -1.56
N VAL A 442 -32.05 -28.89 -1.61
CA VAL A 442 -32.56 -29.63 -0.46
C VAL A 442 -32.58 -31.12 -0.80
N GLY A 443 -32.01 -31.94 0.07
CA GLY A 443 -31.78 -33.36 -0.19
C GLY A 443 -31.53 -34.17 1.07
N TYR A 444 -31.07 -35.40 0.86
CA TYR A 444 -30.70 -36.32 1.93
C TYR A 444 -29.37 -37.01 1.59
N GLU A 445 -28.75 -37.62 2.60
CA GLU A 445 -27.53 -38.41 2.49
C GLU A 445 -27.81 -39.86 2.88
N THR A 446 -27.36 -40.78 2.03
CA THR A 446 -27.40 -42.23 2.29
C THR A 446 -26.00 -42.78 2.06
N GLY A 447 -25.35 -43.24 3.11
CA GLY A 447 -23.93 -43.62 3.11
C GLY A 447 -23.02 -42.47 2.66
N ASP A 448 -22.14 -42.75 1.69
CA ASP A 448 -21.23 -41.75 1.10
C ASP A 448 -21.87 -40.92 -0.04
N SER A 449 -23.20 -40.94 -0.19
CA SER A 449 -23.89 -40.31 -1.33
C SER A 449 -24.95 -39.28 -0.94
N THR A 450 -24.80 -38.06 -1.48
CA THR A 450 -25.75 -36.95 -1.34
C THR A 450 -26.72 -36.91 -2.53
N VAL A 451 -28.03 -36.86 -2.26
CA VAL A 451 -29.09 -36.79 -3.27
C VAL A 451 -29.96 -35.55 -3.04
N PHE A 452 -29.85 -34.56 -3.93
CA PHE A 452 -30.73 -33.40 -3.94
C PHE A 452 -32.06 -33.71 -4.65
N LEU A 453 -33.17 -33.50 -3.94
CA LEU A 453 -34.53 -33.73 -4.46
C LEU A 453 -35.18 -32.45 -4.99
N GLN A 454 -34.78 -31.29 -4.47
CA GLN A 454 -35.29 -29.99 -4.90
C GLN A 454 -34.16 -28.98 -5.07
N GLU A 455 -34.24 -28.18 -6.14
CA GLU A 455 -33.38 -27.03 -6.42
C GLU A 455 -34.29 -25.87 -6.83
N ASN A 456 -34.31 -24.79 -6.05
CA ASN A 456 -35.14 -23.61 -6.30
C ASN A 456 -34.34 -22.33 -6.09
N ASP A 457 -34.49 -21.37 -6.99
CA ASP A 457 -33.98 -20.00 -6.77
C ASP A 457 -35.02 -19.22 -5.94
N LEU A 458 -34.61 -18.78 -4.75
CA LEU A 458 -35.42 -18.07 -3.76
C LEU A 458 -34.93 -16.63 -3.59
N LEU A 459 -35.87 -15.67 -3.55
CA LEU A 459 -35.59 -14.29 -3.19
C LEU A 459 -35.71 -14.12 -1.67
N LEU A 460 -34.58 -14.08 -0.97
CA LEU A 460 -34.52 -13.85 0.47
C LEU A 460 -34.66 -12.37 0.79
N GLN A 461 -35.52 -12.04 1.75
CA GLN A 461 -35.62 -10.72 2.35
C GLN A 461 -34.85 -10.69 3.67
N GLN A 462 -34.47 -9.50 4.13
CA GLN A 462 -33.77 -9.34 5.40
C GLN A 462 -34.51 -9.99 6.58
N GLY A 463 -33.77 -10.57 7.52
CA GLY A 463 -34.31 -11.36 8.61
C GLY A 463 -34.51 -12.83 8.26
N MET A 464 -35.34 -13.51 9.05
CA MET A 464 -35.54 -14.95 8.99
C MET A 464 -36.74 -15.34 8.13
N GLN A 465 -36.57 -16.36 7.30
CA GLN A 465 -37.59 -17.01 6.49
C GLN A 465 -37.52 -18.54 6.70
N GLN A 466 -38.68 -19.16 6.94
CA GLN A 466 -38.80 -20.60 7.18
C GLN A 466 -39.53 -21.27 6.01
N PHE A 467 -38.96 -22.36 5.49
CA PHE A 467 -39.48 -23.14 4.37
C PHE A 467 -39.70 -24.59 4.81
N SER A 468 -40.92 -25.11 4.70
CA SER A 468 -41.24 -26.49 5.10
C SER A 468 -41.13 -27.46 3.92
N PHE A 469 -40.49 -28.62 4.16
CA PHE A 469 -40.29 -29.68 3.18
C PHE A 469 -40.81 -31.02 3.70
N SER A 470 -41.18 -31.89 2.77
CA SER A 470 -41.62 -33.26 3.04
C SER A 470 -41.11 -34.16 1.92
N PHE A 471 -40.38 -35.21 2.28
CA PHE A 471 -39.75 -36.14 1.34
C PHE A 471 -40.49 -37.48 1.23
N GLY A 472 -41.51 -37.71 2.05
CA GLY A 472 -42.19 -39.01 2.11
C GLY A 472 -41.31 -40.07 2.79
N ASP A 473 -41.53 -41.32 2.44
CA ASP A 473 -40.74 -42.46 2.93
C ASP A 473 -39.40 -42.53 2.16
N VAL A 474 -38.29 -42.27 2.86
CA VAL A 474 -36.92 -42.21 2.30
C VAL A 474 -35.93 -42.90 3.24
N ASP A 475 -35.09 -43.77 2.66
CA ASP A 475 -34.05 -44.54 3.35
C ASP A 475 -32.73 -43.72 3.34
N ALA A 476 -32.49 -42.97 4.41
CA ALA A 476 -31.42 -41.98 4.50
C ALA A 476 -30.93 -41.75 5.93
N ASP A 477 -29.62 -41.54 6.10
CA ASP A 477 -28.98 -41.33 7.40
C ASP A 477 -29.11 -39.85 7.87
N SER A 478 -29.16 -38.91 6.92
CA SER A 478 -29.15 -37.47 7.19
C SER A 478 -29.97 -36.67 6.17
N LEU A 479 -30.53 -35.55 6.60
CA LEU A 479 -31.03 -34.48 5.73
C LEU A 479 -29.90 -33.49 5.46
N VAL A 480 -29.76 -33.04 4.22
CA VAL A 480 -28.74 -32.06 3.81
C VAL A 480 -29.36 -30.91 3.02
N VAL A 481 -28.89 -29.72 3.33
CA VAL A 481 -29.31 -28.48 2.67
C VAL A 481 -28.08 -27.70 2.27
N GLN A 482 -28.07 -27.21 1.03
CA GLN A 482 -27.01 -26.39 0.47
C GLN A 482 -27.60 -25.10 -0.10
N ILE A 483 -26.89 -23.98 0.08
CA ILE A 483 -27.21 -22.70 -0.53
C ILE A 483 -26.06 -22.23 -1.43
N SER A 484 -26.39 -21.54 -2.51
CA SER A 484 -25.41 -20.80 -3.32
C SER A 484 -25.96 -19.44 -3.76
N PRO A 485 -25.15 -18.36 -3.72
CA PRO A 485 -25.61 -17.02 -4.09
C PRO A 485 -25.75 -16.88 -5.61
N VAL A 486 -26.76 -16.12 -6.06
CA VAL A 486 -27.02 -15.87 -7.49
C VAL A 486 -26.79 -14.39 -7.79
N GLY A 487 -25.66 -14.06 -8.42
CA GLY A 487 -25.35 -12.69 -8.87
C GLY A 487 -24.81 -11.74 -7.78
N TRP A 488 -24.34 -12.25 -6.65
CA TRP A 488 -23.71 -11.48 -5.57
C TRP A 488 -22.68 -12.35 -4.82
N LEU A 489 -21.81 -11.72 -4.03
CA LEU A 489 -20.79 -12.44 -3.24
C LEU A 489 -21.29 -12.65 -1.81
N ILE A 490 -21.46 -13.91 -1.39
CA ILE A 490 -21.91 -14.25 -0.03
C ILE A 490 -20.81 -14.07 1.02
N GLY A 491 -21.17 -13.49 2.16
CA GLY A 491 -20.31 -13.31 3.33
C GLY A 491 -20.05 -14.60 4.11
N PRO A 492 -19.30 -14.52 5.22
CA PRO A 492 -18.94 -15.69 6.03
C PRO A 492 -20.18 -16.34 6.66
N GLY A 493 -20.40 -17.63 6.38
CA GLY A 493 -21.52 -18.40 6.91
C GLY A 493 -21.51 -19.85 6.41
N PRO A 494 -22.35 -20.75 6.96
CA PRO A 494 -22.49 -22.12 6.48
C PRO A 494 -23.21 -22.16 5.12
N LEU A 495 -22.50 -22.56 4.07
CA LEU A 495 -23.08 -22.76 2.73
C LEU A 495 -23.81 -24.11 2.58
N ALA A 496 -23.58 -25.03 3.52
CA ALA A 496 -24.33 -26.26 3.64
C ALA A 496 -24.46 -26.64 5.12
N THR A 497 -25.52 -27.38 5.45
CA THR A 497 -25.75 -27.95 6.77
C THR A 497 -26.44 -29.30 6.63
N SER A 498 -26.22 -30.21 7.58
CA SER A 498 -26.93 -31.49 7.64
C SER A 498 -27.34 -31.83 9.07
N THR A 499 -28.36 -32.68 9.19
CA THR A 499 -28.89 -33.17 10.47
C THR A 499 -29.36 -34.61 10.33
N SER A 500 -29.11 -35.44 11.34
CA SER A 500 -29.49 -36.86 11.35
C SER A 500 -31.00 -37.04 11.38
N ILE A 501 -31.51 -38.05 10.67
CA ILE A 501 -32.91 -38.46 10.79
C ILE A 501 -33.06 -39.30 12.09
N PRO A 502 -34.18 -39.18 12.85
CA PRO A 502 -34.41 -40.02 14.03
C PRO A 502 -34.81 -41.45 13.63
N ASP A 503 -33.95 -42.43 13.94
CA ASP A 503 -34.00 -43.77 13.30
C ASP A 503 -34.50 -44.95 14.17
N ASP A 504 -34.68 -44.82 15.49
CA ASP A 504 -35.01 -45.97 16.36
C ASP A 504 -36.44 -45.92 16.97
N PRO A 505 -37.27 -46.96 16.78
CA PRO A 505 -38.51 -47.14 17.55
C PRO A 505 -38.21 -47.55 19.00
N THR A 506 -39.03 -47.09 19.95
CA THR A 506 -38.87 -47.45 21.37
C THR A 506 -39.08 -48.96 21.59
N VAL A 507 -38.05 -49.66 22.05
CA VAL A 507 -38.12 -51.09 22.42
C VAL A 507 -38.44 -51.22 23.90
N PHE A 508 -39.30 -52.18 24.25
CA PHE A 508 -39.79 -52.43 25.60
C PHE A 508 -39.37 -53.81 26.12
N TRP A 509 -39.17 -53.93 27.43
CA TRP A 509 -38.93 -55.21 28.13
C TRP A 509 -39.69 -55.29 29.45
N VAL A 510 -39.97 -56.53 29.87
CA VAL A 510 -40.46 -56.88 31.21
C VAL A 510 -39.56 -57.98 31.78
N GLU A 511 -39.26 -57.94 33.06
CA GLU A 511 -38.40 -58.89 33.76
C GLU A 511 -38.97 -59.20 35.17
N PHE A 512 -39.00 -60.46 35.58
CA PHE A 512 -39.31 -60.84 36.96
C PHE A 512 -38.11 -60.70 37.91
N SER A 513 -38.38 -60.35 39.17
CA SER A 513 -37.40 -60.47 40.26
C SER A 513 -37.06 -61.94 40.55
N THR A 514 -35.82 -62.23 40.93
CA THR A 514 -35.34 -63.60 41.20
C THR A 514 -35.86 -64.21 42.51
N THR A 515 -36.57 -63.42 43.33
CA THR A 515 -37.17 -63.85 44.60
C THR A 515 -38.57 -63.26 44.80
N THR A 516 -39.45 -64.01 45.44
CA THR A 516 -40.78 -63.57 45.92
C THR A 516 -40.74 -63.18 47.39
N ASP A 517 -41.78 -62.52 47.90
CA ASP A 517 -42.02 -62.37 49.34
C ASP A 517 -43.37 -63.03 49.73
N PRO A 518 -43.40 -64.09 50.56
CA PRO A 518 -42.26 -64.79 51.16
C PRO A 518 -41.38 -65.49 50.11
N ILE A 519 -40.12 -65.74 50.46
CA ILE A 519 -39.08 -66.32 49.56
C ILE A 519 -39.39 -67.76 49.12
N ARG A 520 -40.33 -68.44 49.79
CA ARG A 520 -40.83 -69.80 49.46
C ARG A 520 -42.31 -69.93 49.89
N PRO A 521 -43.25 -69.35 49.14
CA PRO A 521 -44.68 -69.43 49.47
C PRO A 521 -45.20 -70.87 49.31
N VAL A 522 -46.26 -71.23 50.06
CA VAL A 522 -46.99 -72.49 49.86
C VAL A 522 -48.29 -72.25 49.09
N GLN A 523 -48.86 -73.31 48.50
CA GLN A 523 -50.08 -73.20 47.70
C GLN A 523 -51.23 -72.54 48.50
N GLY A 524 -51.70 -71.40 47.98
CA GLY A 524 -52.77 -70.59 48.56
C GLY A 524 -52.30 -69.42 49.43
N ASP A 525 -51.00 -69.21 49.60
CA ASP A 525 -50.47 -68.00 50.25
C ASP A 525 -50.64 -66.78 49.34
N GLU A 526 -50.94 -65.62 49.92
CA GLU A 526 -50.76 -64.33 49.26
C GLU A 526 -49.25 -64.05 49.16
N THR A 527 -48.75 -63.84 47.95
CA THR A 527 -47.32 -63.69 47.66
C THR A 527 -47.10 -62.43 46.83
N GLU A 528 -46.18 -61.57 47.27
CA GLU A 528 -45.72 -60.41 46.52
C GLU A 528 -44.66 -60.84 45.48
N VAL A 529 -44.92 -60.51 44.21
CA VAL A 529 -43.98 -60.70 43.10
C VAL A 529 -43.61 -59.34 42.54
N GLN A 530 -42.29 -59.09 42.44
CA GLN A 530 -41.74 -57.87 41.87
C GLN A 530 -41.45 -58.04 40.38
N ILE A 531 -41.86 -57.04 39.60
CA ILE A 531 -41.70 -56.96 38.15
C ILE A 531 -41.01 -55.63 37.82
N THR A 532 -40.00 -55.70 36.96
CA THR A 532 -39.32 -54.54 36.39
C THR A 532 -39.72 -54.39 34.92
N VAL A 533 -40.12 -53.20 34.50
CA VAL A 533 -40.31 -52.86 33.08
C VAL A 533 -39.24 -51.85 32.64
N ARG A 534 -38.77 -51.99 31.40
CA ARG A 534 -37.61 -51.24 30.85
C ARG A 534 -37.89 -50.77 29.43
N GLN A 535 -37.22 -49.71 28.99
CA GLN A 535 -37.31 -49.19 27.62
C GLN A 535 -35.96 -48.65 27.09
N SER A 536 -35.75 -48.72 25.77
CA SER A 536 -34.65 -48.07 25.05
C SER A 536 -35.14 -47.36 23.79
N GLY A 537 -34.39 -46.37 23.32
CA GLY A 537 -34.82 -45.47 22.25
C GLY A 537 -35.41 -44.17 22.83
N PRO A 538 -36.24 -43.43 22.10
CA PRO A 538 -36.89 -42.24 22.65
C PRO A 538 -37.81 -42.63 23.82
N PHE A 539 -37.64 -41.97 24.97
CA PHE A 539 -38.38 -42.32 26.19
C PHE A 539 -39.87 -41.98 26.07
N LEU A 540 -40.70 -43.02 26.05
CA LEU A 540 -42.16 -42.87 26.07
C LEU A 540 -42.68 -43.01 27.49
N ASN A 541 -43.68 -42.20 27.85
CA ASN A 541 -44.42 -42.34 29.11
C ASN A 541 -45.59 -43.35 28.99
N SER A 542 -45.53 -44.24 28.00
CA SER A 542 -46.55 -45.25 27.70
C SER A 542 -46.76 -46.19 28.88
N ARG A 543 -48.03 -46.47 29.20
CA ARG A 543 -48.41 -47.46 30.21
C ARG A 543 -49.21 -48.58 29.56
N GLY A 544 -49.15 -49.75 30.17
CA GLY A 544 -49.72 -50.97 29.63
C GLY A 544 -50.26 -51.88 30.71
N ASP A 545 -51.08 -52.85 30.31
CA ASP A 545 -51.57 -53.87 31.23
C ASP A 545 -50.56 -55.01 31.34
N VAL A 546 -50.12 -55.29 32.56
CA VAL A 546 -49.26 -56.42 32.92
C VAL A 546 -50.12 -57.52 33.51
N TRP A 547 -50.15 -58.66 32.84
CA TRP A 547 -50.82 -59.88 33.30
C TRP A 547 -49.78 -60.85 33.82
N ILE A 548 -50.03 -61.42 35.01
CA ILE A 548 -49.28 -62.58 35.50
C ILE A 548 -50.16 -63.81 35.26
N VAL A 549 -49.62 -64.80 34.56
CA VAL A 549 -50.27 -66.10 34.31
C VAL A 549 -49.42 -67.25 34.85
N ASP A 550 -50.07 -68.35 35.21
CA ASP A 550 -49.38 -69.61 35.51
C ASP A 550 -49.05 -70.41 34.22
N SER A 551 -48.25 -71.48 34.37
CA SER A 551 -47.89 -72.39 33.27
C SER A 551 -49.06 -73.16 32.63
N TYR A 552 -50.28 -73.00 33.12
CA TYR A 552 -51.51 -73.52 32.51
C TYR A 552 -52.33 -72.43 31.80
N GLY A 553 -51.83 -71.18 31.76
CA GLY A 553 -52.49 -70.03 31.14
C GLY A 553 -53.57 -69.38 32.02
N SER A 554 -53.62 -69.71 33.31
CA SER A 554 -54.58 -69.11 34.26
C SER A 554 -54.05 -67.75 34.73
N SER A 555 -54.85 -66.69 34.57
CA SER A 555 -54.50 -65.36 35.10
C SER A 555 -54.51 -65.37 36.63
N LEU A 556 -53.37 -65.02 37.23
CA LEU A 556 -53.19 -64.89 38.68
C LEU A 556 -53.37 -63.44 39.15
N ALA A 557 -52.89 -62.47 38.37
CA ALA A 557 -53.11 -61.05 38.60
C ALA A 557 -53.12 -60.25 37.29
N LYS A 558 -53.75 -59.06 37.34
CA LYS A 558 -53.67 -58.04 36.31
C LYS A 558 -53.45 -56.69 36.98
N VAL A 559 -52.38 -56.00 36.60
CA VAL A 559 -52.03 -54.65 37.09
C VAL A 559 -51.65 -53.75 35.92
N ASN A 560 -51.73 -52.43 36.10
CA ASN A 560 -51.29 -51.48 35.09
C ASN A 560 -49.87 -51.00 35.43
N SER A 561 -48.99 -50.92 34.44
CA SER A 561 -47.59 -50.51 34.65
C SER A 561 -47.51 -49.08 35.22
N PRO A 562 -46.59 -48.80 36.15
CA PRO A 562 -46.48 -47.49 36.79
C PRO A 562 -46.05 -46.38 35.82
N ALA A 563 -46.02 -45.14 36.32
CA ALA A 563 -45.44 -44.02 35.60
C ALA A 563 -43.90 -44.12 35.59
N TRP A 564 -43.28 -43.90 34.44
CA TRP A 564 -41.81 -43.95 34.28
C TRP A 564 -41.06 -42.81 34.99
N GLY A 565 -41.71 -41.67 35.25
CA GLY A 565 -41.10 -40.54 35.94
C GLY A 565 -39.84 -39.97 35.26
N GLY A 566 -39.70 -40.17 33.95
CA GLY A 566 -38.50 -39.81 33.18
C GLY A 566 -37.32 -40.78 33.30
N GLN A 567 -37.54 -41.99 33.86
CA GLN A 567 -36.54 -43.06 33.91
C GLN A 567 -36.72 -44.05 32.75
N SER A 568 -35.64 -44.76 32.39
CA SER A 568 -35.64 -45.84 31.40
C SER A 568 -36.12 -47.20 31.96
N GLU A 569 -36.37 -47.28 33.27
CA GLU A 569 -36.61 -48.51 34.01
C GLU A 569 -37.44 -48.20 35.27
N VAL A 570 -38.45 -49.03 35.56
CA VAL A 570 -39.27 -48.91 36.77
C VAL A 570 -39.72 -50.27 37.28
N THR A 571 -39.48 -50.52 38.57
CA THR A 571 -39.90 -51.72 39.29
C THR A 571 -41.16 -51.44 40.10
N PHE A 572 -42.09 -52.38 40.10
CA PHE A 572 -43.28 -52.39 40.94
C PHE A 572 -43.56 -53.81 41.44
N ALA A 573 -44.51 -53.94 42.35
CA ALA A 573 -44.89 -55.23 42.92
C ALA A 573 -46.39 -55.46 42.78
N THR A 574 -46.78 -56.73 42.77
CA THR A 574 -48.19 -57.16 42.82
C THR A 574 -48.33 -58.43 43.63
N GLU A 575 -49.45 -58.53 44.34
CA GLU A 575 -49.83 -59.72 45.09
C GLU A 575 -50.48 -60.74 44.14
N ILE A 576 -50.15 -62.02 44.31
CA ILE A 576 -50.81 -63.17 43.67
C ILE A 576 -51.14 -64.23 44.72
N VAL A 577 -52.18 -65.03 44.46
CA VAL A 577 -52.44 -66.26 45.24
C VAL A 577 -51.58 -67.38 44.67
N TRP A 578 -50.71 -67.96 45.50
CA TRP A 578 -49.69 -68.88 45.00
C TRP A 578 -50.29 -70.18 44.44
N PRO A 579 -49.97 -70.55 43.17
CA PRO A 579 -50.57 -71.68 42.49
C PRO A 579 -49.99 -73.03 42.98
N LYS A 580 -50.54 -74.13 42.47
CA LYS A 580 -50.18 -75.48 42.90
C LYS A 580 -48.96 -76.03 42.16
N GLY A 581 -47.85 -76.17 42.87
CA GLY A 581 -46.67 -76.90 42.40
C GLY A 581 -45.55 -76.90 43.44
N SER A 582 -44.58 -77.81 43.33
CA SER A 582 -43.30 -77.71 44.04
C SER A 582 -42.30 -76.80 43.31
N ASN A 583 -42.43 -76.71 41.98
CA ASN A 583 -41.88 -75.65 41.16
C ASN A 583 -43.04 -74.97 40.43
N VAL A 584 -43.11 -73.65 40.48
CA VAL A 584 -44.17 -72.81 39.91
C VAL A 584 -43.52 -71.91 38.86
N ALA A 585 -43.88 -72.12 37.60
CA ALA A 585 -43.50 -71.22 36.52
C ALA A 585 -44.59 -70.14 36.36
N LEU A 586 -44.15 -68.89 36.31
CA LEU A 586 -44.97 -67.69 36.12
C LEU A 586 -44.50 -66.97 34.86
N GLN A 587 -45.45 -66.49 34.06
CA GLN A 587 -45.18 -65.66 32.89
C GLN A 587 -45.81 -64.28 33.09
N ALA A 588 -45.04 -63.23 32.81
CA ALA A 588 -45.50 -61.86 32.71
C ALA A 588 -45.79 -61.54 31.24
N LEU A 589 -46.97 -60.99 30.96
CA LEU A 589 -47.37 -60.51 29.63
C LEU A 589 -47.71 -59.03 29.76
N TRP A 590 -46.85 -58.16 29.23
CA TRP A 590 -47.04 -56.71 29.26
C TRP A 590 -47.50 -56.20 27.89
N HIS A 591 -48.74 -55.69 27.86
CA HIS A 591 -49.37 -55.11 26.68
C HIS A 591 -49.18 -53.59 26.70
N VAL A 592 -48.22 -53.07 25.92
CA VAL A 592 -47.85 -51.64 25.91
C VAL A 592 -47.75 -51.13 24.48
N ASN A 593 -48.33 -49.94 24.22
CA ASN A 593 -48.24 -49.23 22.94
C ASN A 593 -48.67 -50.00 21.68
N GLY A 594 -49.39 -51.13 21.83
CA GLY A 594 -49.78 -52.03 20.73
C GLY A 594 -48.99 -53.34 20.70
N ASP A 595 -47.82 -53.37 21.33
CA ASP A 595 -46.95 -54.54 21.45
C ASP A 595 -47.29 -55.39 22.67
N VAL A 596 -46.85 -56.65 22.64
CA VAL A 596 -46.91 -57.58 23.77
C VAL A 596 -45.51 -58.13 24.01
N VAL A 597 -44.93 -57.77 25.15
CA VAL A 597 -43.61 -58.26 25.59
C VAL A 597 -43.78 -59.21 26.77
N SER A 598 -42.95 -60.23 26.86
CA SER A 598 -43.09 -61.27 27.87
C SER A 598 -41.78 -61.76 28.47
N ASP A 599 -41.87 -62.23 29.71
CA ASP A 599 -40.80 -62.92 30.44
C ASP A 599 -41.41 -64.10 31.22
N GLU A 600 -40.63 -65.16 31.44
CA GLU A 600 -41.04 -66.37 32.17
C GLU A 600 -39.94 -66.79 33.14
N THR A 601 -40.33 -67.02 34.40
CA THR A 601 -39.42 -67.48 35.46
C THR A 601 -40.04 -68.61 36.26
N SER A 602 -39.24 -69.35 37.03
CA SER A 602 -39.73 -70.44 37.88
C SER A 602 -39.21 -70.36 39.32
N TYR A 603 -40.12 -70.51 40.27
CA TYR A 603 -39.91 -70.38 41.70
C TYR A 603 -40.22 -71.68 42.44
N VAL A 604 -39.43 -71.99 43.46
CA VAL A 604 -39.60 -73.22 44.27
C VAL A 604 -40.47 -72.94 45.49
N SER A 605 -41.65 -73.55 45.53
CA SER A 605 -42.61 -73.43 46.65
C SER A 605 -42.04 -73.97 47.97
N GLY A 606 -42.57 -73.47 49.08
CA GLY A 606 -42.34 -74.02 50.42
C GLY A 606 -43.08 -75.34 50.66
N GLU A 607 -42.81 -75.97 51.81
CA GLU A 607 -43.52 -77.16 52.27
C GLU A 607 -44.37 -76.83 53.52
N ARG A 608 -45.60 -77.34 53.57
CA ARG A 608 -46.54 -77.00 54.66
C ARG A 608 -46.08 -77.59 56.00
N VAL A 609 -45.68 -76.72 56.92
CA VAL A 609 -45.46 -77.09 58.32
C VAL A 609 -46.80 -77.35 58.99
N VAL A 610 -47.12 -78.63 59.22
CA VAL A 610 -48.20 -79.02 60.13
C VAL A 610 -47.62 -78.98 61.54
N GLU A 611 -47.98 -77.97 62.33
CA GLU A 611 -47.66 -77.97 63.76
C GLU A 611 -48.45 -79.08 64.47
N SER A 612 -47.73 -80.08 64.99
CA SER A 612 -48.23 -80.95 66.05
C SER A 612 -47.19 -81.05 67.15
N SER A 613 -47.55 -80.58 68.34
CA SER A 613 -46.76 -80.61 69.56
C SER A 613 -46.16 -82.00 69.86
N ASN A 614 -44.86 -82.05 70.18
CA ASN A 614 -44.50 -82.56 71.51
C ASN A 614 -43.07 -82.20 71.98
N GLU A 615 -43.07 -81.70 73.21
CA GLU A 615 -42.09 -81.76 74.30
C GLU A 615 -40.68 -82.36 74.05
N TRP A 616 -39.70 -81.57 74.47
CA TRP A 616 -38.26 -81.78 74.42
C TRP A 616 -37.76 -82.69 75.55
N PRO A 617 -37.07 -83.82 75.29
CA PRO A 617 -36.34 -84.57 76.30
C PRO A 617 -34.82 -84.32 76.22
N LEU A 618 -34.29 -83.58 77.20
CA LEU A 618 -32.86 -83.32 77.36
C LEU A 618 -32.11 -84.54 77.94
N ALA A 619 -31.71 -85.52 77.10
CA ALA A 619 -30.77 -86.58 77.52
C ALA A 619 -30.14 -87.41 76.37
N ALA A 620 -29.25 -86.85 75.53
CA ALA A 620 -28.37 -87.66 74.64
C ALA A 620 -27.16 -86.92 74.02
N ILE A 621 -26.51 -85.96 74.71
CA ILE A 621 -25.23 -85.40 74.22
C ILE A 621 -24.10 -86.37 74.63
N ALA A 622 -23.92 -87.44 73.84
CA ALA A 622 -22.92 -88.47 74.12
C ALA A 622 -22.53 -89.29 72.87
N TRP A 623 -21.33 -89.02 72.34
CA TRP A 623 -20.49 -89.89 71.48
C TRP A 623 -20.86 -90.10 69.99
N GLY A 624 -19.99 -89.59 69.11
CA GLY A 624 -19.94 -89.88 67.67
C GLY A 624 -20.24 -88.65 66.79
N LEU A 625 -19.32 -88.08 66.00
CA LEU A 625 -17.97 -88.54 65.61
C LEU A 625 -16.96 -87.37 65.59
N MET A 626 -15.80 -87.62 66.19
CA MET A 626 -14.54 -86.92 65.88
C MET A 626 -13.97 -87.45 64.54
N LEU A 627 -12.99 -86.71 63.99
CA LEU A 627 -12.10 -87.07 62.86
C LEU A 627 -12.65 -86.87 61.44
N GLY A 628 -12.87 -85.59 61.12
CA GLY A 628 -12.58 -85.00 59.81
C GLY A 628 -12.61 -83.47 59.90
N GLY A 629 -11.52 -82.71 59.81
CA GLY A 629 -10.13 -83.12 59.57
C GLY A 629 -9.23 -81.93 59.20
N ALA A 630 -9.26 -80.86 59.99
CA ALA A 630 -8.53 -79.58 59.80
C ALA A 630 -8.97 -78.69 58.60
N ILE A 631 -8.50 -77.43 58.64
CA ILE A 631 -8.75 -76.27 57.75
C ILE A 631 -9.84 -75.30 58.25
N SER A 632 -9.67 -74.84 59.49
CA SER A 632 -10.20 -73.56 59.97
C SER A 632 -9.25 -72.99 61.04
N LEU A 633 -9.25 -71.67 61.23
CA LEU A 633 -8.49 -70.93 62.28
C LEU A 633 -6.99 -70.62 62.04
N VAL A 634 -6.60 -70.01 60.90
CA VAL A 634 -5.30 -69.28 60.80
C VAL A 634 -5.42 -67.85 60.23
N LEU A 635 -6.32 -67.58 59.28
CA LEU A 635 -6.41 -66.26 58.62
C LEU A 635 -7.54 -65.35 59.16
N ARG A 636 -7.75 -65.39 60.48
CA ARG A 636 -8.32 -64.26 61.23
C ARG A 636 -7.17 -63.43 61.81
N LEU A 637 -6.72 -62.40 61.10
CA LEU A 637 -5.97 -61.29 61.69
C LEU A 637 -5.92 -60.09 60.73
N ARG A 638 -6.29 -58.90 61.23
CA ARG A 638 -6.10 -57.55 60.62
C ARG A 638 -6.90 -57.34 59.31
N ALA A 639 -8.08 -56.72 59.30
CA ALA A 639 -8.61 -55.60 60.09
C ALA A 639 -7.86 -54.26 59.89
N ARG A 640 -8.31 -53.54 58.85
CA ARG A 640 -8.55 -52.08 58.71
C ARG A 640 -7.47 -51.04 59.05
N LYS A 641 -7.37 -50.07 58.10
CA LYS A 641 -7.14 -48.61 58.29
C LYS A 641 -5.72 -48.19 58.73
N GLU A 642 -5.14 -47.05 58.29
CA GLU A 642 -5.49 -46.03 57.28
C GLU A 642 -4.24 -45.11 57.05
N ILE A 643 -4.39 -44.06 56.23
CA ILE A 643 -3.54 -42.84 56.13
C ILE A 643 -2.31 -42.89 55.17
N GLU A 644 -2.26 -41.86 54.31
CA GLU A 644 -1.23 -41.47 53.31
C GLU A 644 -0.05 -40.70 53.99
N PRO A 645 0.83 -39.89 53.32
CA PRO A 645 1.15 -39.72 51.89
C PRO A 645 2.67 -39.72 51.55
N GLY A 646 3.02 -39.65 50.25
CA GLY A 646 4.06 -38.71 49.79
C GLY A 646 5.36 -39.21 49.12
N VAL A 647 5.55 -38.77 47.85
CA VAL A 647 6.76 -38.07 47.32
C VAL A 647 8.08 -38.85 47.01
N GLU A 648 8.43 -38.82 45.70
CA GLU A 648 9.74 -38.81 45.01
C GLU A 648 10.74 -40.00 44.86
N LYS A 649 11.08 -40.21 43.57
CA LYS A 649 12.41 -40.37 42.90
C LYS A 649 13.28 -41.65 43.00
N GLU A 650 13.68 -42.07 41.79
CA GLU A 650 14.94 -42.77 41.38
C GLU A 650 15.19 -44.20 41.96
N ALA A 651 15.84 -45.17 41.27
CA ALA A 651 16.64 -45.15 40.04
C ALA A 651 16.54 -46.48 39.22
N LYS A 652 17.15 -46.47 38.02
CA LYS A 652 17.48 -47.64 37.13
C LYS A 652 18.62 -48.50 37.76
N PRO A 653 19.16 -49.62 37.17
CA PRO A 653 18.99 -50.17 35.80
C PRO A 653 18.98 -51.72 35.62
N SER A 654 18.63 -52.19 34.41
CA SER A 654 19.45 -53.17 33.66
C SER A 654 19.16 -53.11 32.14
N LYS A 655 20.09 -53.56 31.29
CA LYS A 655 20.06 -53.44 29.82
C LYS A 655 19.95 -54.80 29.13
N SER A 656 19.28 -54.86 27.97
CA SER A 656 19.81 -55.21 26.61
C SER A 656 18.62 -55.52 25.67
N ASN A 657 18.66 -55.54 24.33
CA ASN A 657 19.55 -55.12 23.22
C ASN A 657 18.67 -55.06 21.93
N THR A 658 18.97 -54.47 20.77
CA THR A 658 20.13 -53.75 20.19
C THR A 658 19.64 -52.74 19.11
N ARG A 659 20.55 -51.93 18.56
CA ARG A 659 20.42 -50.92 17.46
C ARG A 659 20.08 -51.53 16.06
N PRO A 660 19.78 -50.76 14.97
CA PRO A 660 20.27 -49.39 14.69
C PRO A 660 19.28 -48.34 14.15
N SER A 661 19.65 -47.07 14.41
CA SER A 661 19.43 -45.89 13.57
C SER A 661 20.83 -45.36 13.18
N PRO A 662 21.06 -44.52 12.13
CA PRO A 662 20.43 -43.19 12.03
C PRO A 662 20.18 -42.60 10.62
N SER A 663 19.28 -41.61 10.55
CA SER A 663 19.53 -40.35 9.82
C SER A 663 18.69 -39.23 10.45
N SER A 664 19.20 -38.01 10.44
CA SER A 664 18.59 -36.83 11.05
C SER A 664 17.91 -35.96 10.01
N ASP A 665 16.57 -35.91 10.01
CA ASP A 665 15.85 -34.85 9.31
C ASP A 665 15.87 -33.58 10.18
N GLU A 666 16.73 -32.64 9.82
CA GLU A 666 16.65 -31.27 10.28
C GLU A 666 15.37 -30.63 9.70
N LYS A 667 14.54 -30.04 10.56
CA LYS A 667 13.21 -29.52 10.19
C LYS A 667 13.18 -28.01 10.31
N ARG A 668 12.83 -27.34 9.21
CA ARG A 668 12.66 -25.89 9.12
C ARG A 668 11.21 -25.50 9.42
N GLU A 669 11.03 -24.39 10.11
CA GLU A 669 9.72 -23.74 10.23
C GLU A 669 9.49 -22.82 9.02
N VAL A 670 8.32 -22.95 8.39
CA VAL A 670 7.88 -22.12 7.27
C VAL A 670 6.48 -21.60 7.59
N SER A 671 6.30 -20.28 7.58
CA SER A 671 4.98 -19.67 7.78
C SER A 671 4.12 -19.81 6.53
N CYS A 672 2.83 -20.11 6.70
CA CYS A 672 1.85 -19.96 5.64
C CYS A 672 1.68 -18.46 5.31
N PRO A 673 1.71 -18.05 4.03
CA PRO A 673 1.59 -16.64 3.66
C PRO A 673 0.20 -16.04 3.87
N GLU A 674 -0.85 -16.86 4.05
CA GLU A 674 -2.24 -16.40 4.13
C GLU A 674 -2.83 -16.39 5.55
N CYS A 675 -2.28 -17.18 6.48
CA CYS A 675 -2.75 -17.25 7.87
C CYS A 675 -1.63 -17.22 8.93
N GLU A 676 -0.39 -16.94 8.50
CA GLU A 676 0.84 -16.87 9.33
C GLU A 676 1.19 -18.12 10.16
N ARG A 677 0.41 -19.20 10.06
CA ARG A 677 0.64 -20.46 10.77
C ARG A 677 2.00 -21.05 10.40
N ARG A 678 2.82 -21.33 11.42
CA ARG A 678 4.13 -22.00 11.26
C ARG A 678 3.96 -23.50 11.04
N LEU A 679 4.44 -23.99 9.90
CA LEU A 679 4.46 -25.40 9.51
C LEU A 679 5.90 -25.94 9.59
N ARG A 680 6.08 -27.20 9.99
CA ARG A 680 7.41 -27.85 10.11
C ARG A 680 7.64 -28.82 8.95
N VAL A 681 8.54 -28.46 8.05
CA VAL A 681 8.93 -29.26 6.87
C VAL A 681 10.41 -29.65 6.93
N PRO A 682 10.80 -30.84 6.42
CA PRO A 682 12.22 -31.21 6.29
C PRO A 682 12.96 -30.24 5.35
N VAL A 683 14.22 -29.92 5.65
CA VAL A 683 15.04 -29.00 4.82
C VAL A 683 15.27 -29.47 3.38
N THR A 684 15.09 -30.77 3.13
CA THR A 684 15.24 -31.44 1.83
C THR A 684 13.96 -31.47 0.99
N TYR A 685 12.81 -31.05 1.53
CA TYR A 685 11.53 -31.10 0.82
C TYR A 685 11.35 -29.88 -0.09
N SER A 686 11.23 -30.11 -1.40
CA SER A 686 10.69 -29.15 -2.36
C SER A 686 9.35 -29.63 -2.92
N GLY A 687 8.35 -28.75 -2.93
CA GLY A 687 7.00 -29.10 -3.38
C GLY A 687 5.89 -28.24 -2.78
N LYS A 688 4.66 -28.45 -3.26
CA LYS A 688 3.46 -27.76 -2.74
C LYS A 688 2.98 -28.38 -1.44
N ILE A 689 3.00 -27.61 -0.36
CA ILE A 689 2.37 -27.97 0.92
C ILE A 689 1.03 -27.25 1.08
N GLY A 690 0.04 -27.95 1.62
CA GLY A 690 -1.23 -27.36 2.03
C GLY A 690 -1.18 -26.93 3.49
N CYS A 691 -1.64 -25.72 3.80
CA CYS A 691 -1.89 -25.34 5.18
C CYS A 691 -3.15 -26.05 5.70
N PRO A 692 -3.11 -26.76 6.85
CA PRO A 692 -4.29 -27.45 7.37
C PRO A 692 -5.39 -26.50 7.85
N ASP A 693 -5.05 -25.25 8.21
CA ASP A 693 -6.01 -24.30 8.79
C ASP A 693 -6.76 -23.48 7.72
N CYS A 694 -6.10 -23.08 6.62
CA CYS A 694 -6.72 -22.29 5.54
C CYS A 694 -6.81 -23.01 4.20
N SER A 695 -6.37 -24.27 4.11
CA SER A 695 -6.32 -25.11 2.89
C SER A 695 -5.41 -24.61 1.73
N PHE A 696 -4.82 -23.42 1.85
CA PHE A 696 -3.95 -22.82 0.84
C PHE A 696 -2.73 -23.69 0.51
N LYS A 697 -2.46 -23.87 -0.79
CA LYS A 697 -1.38 -24.73 -1.31
C LYS A 697 -0.25 -23.88 -1.90
N PHE A 698 0.85 -23.77 -1.18
CA PHE A 698 2.02 -22.98 -1.58
C PHE A 698 3.28 -23.83 -1.70
N SER A 699 4.18 -23.44 -2.60
CA SER A 699 5.45 -24.16 -2.82
C SER A 699 6.49 -23.76 -1.77
N VAL A 700 7.21 -24.75 -1.25
CA VAL A 700 8.45 -24.54 -0.50
C VAL A 700 9.61 -25.10 -1.32
N GLU A 701 10.73 -24.41 -1.29
CA GLU A 701 11.94 -24.76 -2.03
C GLU A 701 13.06 -25.18 -1.07
N ALA A 702 13.80 -26.23 -1.46
CA ALA A 702 14.85 -26.83 -0.66
C ALA A 702 16.12 -25.97 -0.67
N THR A 703 16.73 -25.75 0.49
CA THR A 703 17.93 -24.92 0.59
C THR A 703 19.17 -25.72 0.17
N VAL A 704 19.66 -25.47 -1.05
CA VAL A 704 20.90 -26.08 -1.57
C VAL A 704 22.11 -25.34 -1.00
N ILE A 705 23.04 -26.06 -0.39
CA ILE A 705 24.31 -25.51 0.11
C ILE A 705 25.22 -25.21 -1.10
N PRO A 706 25.76 -23.99 -1.26
CA PRO A 706 26.49 -23.61 -2.47
C PRO A 706 27.86 -24.28 -2.56
N SER A 707 28.26 -24.66 -3.77
CA SER A 707 29.63 -25.04 -4.14
C SER A 707 29.99 -24.36 -5.47
N THR A 708 31.19 -23.79 -5.53
CA THR A 708 31.66 -22.82 -6.53
C THR A 708 32.10 -23.47 -7.88
N PRO A 709 32.32 -22.66 -8.96
CA PRO A 709 31.98 -23.06 -10.33
C PRO A 709 33.16 -23.49 -11.24
N LEU A 710 32.83 -23.95 -12.46
CA LEU A 710 33.77 -24.10 -13.59
C LEU A 710 33.14 -23.68 -14.95
N VAL A 711 33.57 -22.51 -15.43
CA VAL A 711 34.08 -22.16 -16.79
C VAL A 711 33.48 -22.86 -18.05
N ASN A 712 32.86 -22.01 -18.91
CA ASN A 712 32.88 -21.87 -20.41
C ASN A 712 32.75 -23.14 -21.33
N GLU A 713 32.48 -23.09 -22.64
CA GLU A 713 32.58 -22.06 -23.73
C GLU A 713 31.41 -22.16 -24.77
N ASP A 714 31.42 -21.25 -25.76
CA ASP A 714 30.77 -21.28 -27.10
C ASP A 714 29.21 -21.11 -27.20
N ASP A 715 28.62 -20.30 -28.09
CA ASP A 715 29.01 -19.31 -29.12
C ASP A 715 27.69 -18.63 -29.60
N ASP A 716 27.77 -17.56 -30.40
CA ASP A 716 26.65 -16.68 -30.79
C ASP A 716 25.61 -17.32 -31.76
N ASP A 717 24.33 -16.93 -31.60
CA ASP A 717 23.56 -16.32 -32.70
C ASP A 717 22.29 -15.62 -32.16
N VAL A 718 21.98 -14.43 -32.68
CA VAL A 718 20.83 -13.60 -32.27
C VAL A 718 19.82 -13.51 -33.42
N GLU A 719 18.67 -14.18 -33.29
CA GLU A 719 17.49 -13.93 -34.13
C GLU A 719 16.30 -13.47 -33.30
N LEU A 720 15.49 -12.59 -33.90
CA LEU A 720 14.44 -11.84 -33.21
C LEU A 720 13.24 -12.73 -32.88
N HIS A 721 12.72 -12.60 -31.66
CA HIS A 721 11.45 -13.18 -31.25
C HIS A 721 10.37 -12.09 -31.11
N GLU A 722 9.46 -12.05 -32.08
CA GLU A 722 8.13 -11.46 -31.91
C GLU A 722 7.30 -12.29 -30.92
N PRO A 723 6.34 -11.68 -30.18
CA PRO A 723 5.56 -12.38 -29.17
C PRO A 723 4.55 -13.36 -29.80
N VAL A 724 4.60 -14.63 -29.39
CA VAL A 724 3.65 -15.66 -29.82
C VAL A 724 2.42 -15.66 -28.90
N GLU A 725 1.24 -15.68 -29.49
CA GLU A 725 -0.06 -15.71 -28.81
C GLU A 725 -0.26 -16.98 -27.94
N ASP A 726 -1.07 -16.84 -26.89
CA ASP A 726 -1.42 -17.92 -25.95
C ASP A 726 -2.36 -18.97 -26.60
N ILE A 727 -1.76 -20.00 -27.23
CA ILE A 727 -2.53 -21.11 -27.81
C ILE A 727 -2.99 -22.07 -26.71
N THR A 728 -4.28 -22.04 -26.38
CA THR A 728 -4.90 -23.02 -25.47
C THR A 728 -4.59 -24.47 -25.89
N PRO A 729 -4.08 -25.34 -24.99
CA PRO A 729 -3.58 -26.66 -25.37
C PRO A 729 -4.73 -27.61 -25.75
N LYS A 730 -4.80 -27.94 -27.04
CA LYS A 730 -5.78 -28.85 -27.64
C LYS A 730 -5.65 -30.24 -27.01
N LYS A 731 -6.76 -30.80 -26.50
CA LYS A 731 -6.77 -32.15 -25.90
C LYS A 731 -6.88 -33.21 -27.00
N ILE A 732 -6.06 -34.26 -26.92
CA ILE A 732 -6.06 -35.41 -27.84
C ILE A 732 -6.52 -36.68 -27.11
N GLU A 733 -7.04 -37.64 -27.87
CA GLU A 733 -7.43 -38.96 -27.36
C GLU A 733 -6.38 -40.00 -27.76
N VAL A 734 -5.85 -40.72 -26.77
CA VAL A 734 -4.89 -41.82 -26.95
C VAL A 734 -5.47 -43.13 -26.41
N GLY A 735 -5.37 -44.21 -27.18
CA GLY A 735 -5.80 -45.54 -26.77
C GLY A 735 -4.69 -46.28 -26.01
N CYS A 736 -5.05 -47.02 -24.96
CA CYS A 736 -4.10 -47.92 -24.31
C CYS A 736 -3.82 -49.16 -25.18
N PRO A 737 -2.56 -49.49 -25.50
CA PRO A 737 -2.23 -50.61 -26.39
C PRO A 737 -2.56 -52.01 -25.82
N GLU A 738 -2.79 -52.14 -24.50
CA GLU A 738 -3.13 -53.42 -23.84
C GLU A 738 -4.64 -53.69 -23.74
N CYS A 739 -5.48 -52.65 -23.65
CA CYS A 739 -6.91 -52.80 -23.37
C CYS A 739 -7.84 -51.86 -24.18
N ASP A 740 -7.29 -51.11 -25.14
CA ASP A 740 -7.99 -50.19 -26.05
C ASP A 740 -8.79 -49.04 -25.39
N GLN A 741 -8.73 -48.90 -24.06
CA GLN A 741 -9.36 -47.82 -23.31
C GLN A 741 -8.81 -46.45 -23.75
N THR A 742 -9.71 -45.53 -24.10
CA THR A 742 -9.37 -44.16 -24.54
C THR A 742 -9.12 -43.23 -23.36
N LEU A 743 -8.06 -42.43 -23.47
CA LEU A 743 -7.60 -41.47 -22.46
C LEU A 743 -7.40 -40.09 -23.10
N ARG A 744 -7.89 -39.04 -22.44
CA ARG A 744 -7.71 -37.65 -22.89
C ARG A 744 -6.50 -37.02 -22.23
N ILE A 745 -5.52 -36.60 -23.03
CA ILE A 745 -4.30 -35.90 -22.58
C ILE A 745 -4.12 -34.59 -23.37
N PRO A 746 -3.37 -33.59 -22.85
CA PRO A 746 -2.97 -32.43 -23.63
C PRO A 746 -2.08 -32.83 -24.82
N SER A 747 -2.20 -32.14 -25.96
CA SER A 747 -1.36 -32.41 -27.14
C SER A 747 0.14 -32.24 -26.90
N SER A 748 0.52 -31.45 -25.89
CA SER A 748 1.91 -31.21 -25.46
C SER A 748 2.46 -32.25 -24.46
N TYR A 749 1.70 -33.29 -24.10
CA TYR A 749 2.14 -34.27 -23.11
C TYR A 749 2.98 -35.40 -23.75
N GLU A 750 4.30 -35.31 -23.63
CA GLU A 750 5.25 -36.35 -24.09
C GLU A 750 5.59 -37.42 -23.03
N GLY A 751 4.95 -37.36 -21.86
CA GLY A 751 5.21 -38.25 -20.73
C GLY A 751 4.66 -39.67 -20.88
N SER A 752 4.95 -40.50 -19.88
CA SER A 752 4.41 -41.86 -19.77
C SER A 752 3.02 -41.86 -19.12
N VAL A 753 2.03 -42.37 -19.86
CA VAL A 753 0.64 -42.49 -19.42
C VAL A 753 0.45 -43.86 -18.77
N ARG A 754 -0.06 -43.89 -17.54
CA ARG A 754 -0.57 -45.12 -16.91
C ARG A 754 -2.05 -45.29 -17.26
N CYS A 755 -2.43 -46.42 -17.85
CA CYS A 755 -3.83 -46.75 -18.07
C CYS A 755 -4.54 -47.06 -16.74
N PRO A 756 -5.68 -46.42 -16.41
CA PRO A 756 -6.44 -46.73 -15.20
C PRO A 756 -7.14 -48.10 -15.26
N ALA A 757 -7.40 -48.65 -16.45
CA ALA A 757 -8.11 -49.93 -16.61
C ALA A 757 -7.20 -51.16 -16.45
N CYS A 758 -5.99 -51.15 -17.00
CA CYS A 758 -5.06 -52.29 -16.93
C CYS A 758 -3.74 -52.00 -16.20
N THR A 759 -3.54 -50.79 -15.68
CA THR A 759 -2.30 -50.29 -15.01
C THR A 759 -1.03 -50.23 -15.87
N GLN A 760 -1.08 -50.64 -17.14
CA GLN A 760 0.04 -50.57 -18.08
C GLN A 760 0.52 -49.12 -18.26
N VAL A 761 1.85 -48.95 -18.31
CA VAL A 761 2.50 -47.67 -18.59
C VAL A 761 3.03 -47.67 -20.02
N PHE A 762 2.63 -46.69 -20.82
CA PHE A 762 3.02 -46.54 -22.24
C PHE A 762 3.29 -45.06 -22.56
N LYS A 763 4.01 -44.74 -23.63
CA LYS A 763 4.26 -43.35 -24.03
C LYS A 763 3.07 -42.78 -24.80
N SER A 764 2.81 -41.48 -24.65
CA SER A 764 1.66 -40.82 -25.28
C SER A 764 1.55 -41.04 -26.79
N HIS A 765 2.67 -41.07 -27.53
CA HIS A 765 2.69 -41.32 -28.97
C HIS A 765 2.39 -42.78 -29.37
N GLU A 766 2.57 -43.76 -28.48
CA GLU A 766 2.30 -45.18 -28.75
C GLU A 766 0.78 -45.47 -28.82
N GLY A 767 -0.04 -44.61 -28.23
CA GLY A 767 -1.50 -44.71 -28.22
C GLY A 767 -2.24 -43.89 -29.29
N ILE A 768 -1.52 -43.17 -30.17
CA ILE A 768 -2.14 -42.34 -31.21
C ILE A 768 -2.63 -43.24 -32.34
N ARG A 769 -3.95 -43.50 -32.38
CA ARG A 769 -4.60 -44.07 -33.56
C ARG A 769 -4.53 -43.06 -34.71
N LYS A 770 -3.87 -43.42 -35.81
CA LYS A 770 -4.03 -42.69 -37.08
C LYS A 770 -5.50 -42.82 -37.51
N ALA A 771 -6.13 -41.67 -37.75
CA ALA A 771 -7.43 -41.59 -38.42
C ALA A 771 -7.31 -41.97 -39.90
#